data_AF-A0A839JG37-F1
#
_entry.id   AF-A0A839JG37-F1
#
_cell.length_a   1.000
_cell.length_b   1.000
_cell.length_c   1.000
_cell.angle_alpha   90.00
_cell.angle_beta   90.00
_cell.angle_gamma   90.00
#
_symmetry.space_group_name_H-M   'P 1'
#
loop_
_entity.id
_entity.type
_entity.pdbx_description
1 polymer ?
#
loop_
_entity_poly.entity_id
_entity_poly.type
_entity_poly.pdbx_seq_one_letter_code
_entity_poly.pdbx_strand_id
1 'polypeptide(L)'
;MLSAAADPGPARPPVLGPSSLAAAPRPGRAGLRGWLAPGLLHALVLDAAGPGLRHYERAQERPDQGWARLDLVSPDAVGPGALVVASGVLHALVPEDGGIAHHVKAALPRVAASGEHTLDPNTWGRRGEPLPGSTVTATRDARGVLAAVGDDDGTTLWRFEGGWRRTEHLPGARDVLVAPGAVVADLGGELSLRLRGAWRRLGLGAGTASGSLVADAGGWLLAAPRGDVLETWRIDRDGTITRHATLTWGAGAVGGVALAPAGRGAVHALTDETGSVLQHRRHAAGGAWMRVTCLRLHDTSPFTVEERESTKLAQVSGETDTQPVREGGRRLTLSRSTTRSGVLGTDLGVRVEHLGDDLMVFGDTHWHRRPWLTTRDAIARIDPTGPIDGLPGVTFHGAPLRVRGWGVTMREYDVPLDAFSVGDDLYGFFTSNHFRRGQVMGRSVLAVHRGPVRVDPRSRRPVTFTGARTFSERYFINVSVQRLPGSALGLPREGEVLAVWGSGSYRAGDLRLAVLDPESAAGGRPRVRYWAGLSASGEPRWSEREADARPLLHPSALGEVSVRWVPEAGRFLFLGCSGPEDPIGLSVWLRAAEAPWGPWSPRHRLLDWAARGMWFDDPYSRFIKALGDGTDPVGDRIFRVQADMTGAAYAPFFFDARADGGELVLRYTLSTWNPYQVVLMAHRLGSDVLGPVAQGSASVDLG
;
A
#
# COMPACT_ATOMS: atom_id res chain seq x y z
N MET A 1 6.96 -28.22 6.84
CA MET A 1 6.13 -28.81 5.77
C MET A 1 5.59 -27.67 4.93
N LEU A 2 5.71 -27.82 3.61
CA LEU A 2 5.14 -26.92 2.61
C LEU A 2 3.72 -26.53 3.02
N SER A 3 3.39 -25.24 2.93
CA SER A 3 1.98 -24.81 2.84
C SER A 3 1.34 -25.76 1.83
N ALA A 4 0.44 -26.62 2.32
CA ALA A 4 -0.42 -27.39 1.45
C ALA A 4 -1.11 -26.34 0.59
N ALA A 5 -0.81 -26.35 -0.70
CA ALA A 5 -1.57 -25.60 -1.67
C ALA A 5 -3.02 -26.00 -1.43
N ALA A 6 -3.79 -25.09 -0.85
CA ALA A 6 -5.23 -25.25 -0.75
C ALA A 6 -5.70 -25.60 -2.16
N ASP A 7 -6.48 -26.67 -2.25
CA ASP A 7 -7.13 -27.11 -3.48
C ASP A 7 -7.70 -25.87 -4.18
N PRO A 8 -7.25 -25.52 -5.41
CA PRO A 8 -7.75 -24.35 -6.08
C PRO A 8 -9.22 -24.66 -6.39
N GLY A 9 -10.12 -24.11 -5.58
CA GLY A 9 -11.53 -24.01 -5.94
C GLY A 9 -11.67 -23.47 -7.37
N PRO A 10 -12.86 -23.58 -7.97
CA PRO A 10 -13.08 -23.22 -9.37
C PRO A 10 -12.39 -21.90 -9.72
N ALA A 11 -11.61 -21.90 -10.80
CA ALA A 11 -10.79 -20.76 -11.20
C ALA A 11 -11.67 -19.51 -11.28
N ARG A 12 -11.45 -18.59 -10.34
CA ARG A 12 -12.16 -17.32 -10.31
C ARG A 12 -11.86 -16.55 -11.60
N PRO A 13 -12.86 -15.92 -12.25
CA PRO A 13 -12.58 -15.03 -13.36
C PRO A 13 -11.62 -13.91 -12.91
N PRO A 14 -10.69 -13.47 -13.77
CA PRO A 14 -9.82 -12.35 -13.45
C PRO A 14 -10.67 -11.10 -13.21
N VAL A 15 -10.30 -10.33 -12.18
CA VAL A 15 -11.06 -9.13 -11.80
C VAL A 15 -10.68 -7.91 -12.65
N LEU A 16 -9.67 -8.07 -13.51
CA LEU A 16 -9.16 -7.09 -14.46
C LEU A 16 -9.11 -7.69 -15.86
N GLY A 17 -9.53 -6.90 -16.83
CA GLY A 17 -9.41 -7.21 -18.25
C GLY A 17 -8.21 -6.51 -18.89
N PRO A 18 -7.81 -6.92 -20.10
CA PRO A 18 -6.66 -6.37 -20.81
C PRO A 18 -6.63 -4.86 -21.00
N SER A 19 -7.81 -4.24 -21.04
CA SER A 19 -8.01 -2.82 -21.31
C SER A 19 -8.72 -2.12 -20.15
N SER A 20 -8.67 -2.64 -18.93
CA SER A 20 -9.41 -2.05 -17.79
C SER A 20 -8.77 -0.81 -17.18
N LEU A 21 -7.64 -0.31 -17.71
CA LEU A 21 -6.92 0.86 -17.22
C LEU A 21 -6.77 1.90 -18.34
N ALA A 22 -7.14 3.15 -18.07
CA ALA A 22 -6.96 4.25 -19.00
C ALA A 22 -6.35 5.48 -18.33
N ALA A 23 -5.56 6.25 -19.09
CA ALA A 23 -5.04 7.54 -18.67
C ALA A 23 -5.77 8.68 -19.40
N ALA A 24 -6.25 9.68 -18.68
CA ALA A 24 -6.90 10.87 -19.20
C ALA A 24 -6.14 12.15 -18.82
N PRO A 25 -6.06 13.17 -19.69
CA PRO A 25 -5.55 14.48 -19.29
C PRO A 25 -6.49 15.14 -18.27
N ARG A 26 -5.96 15.95 -17.34
CA ARG A 26 -6.79 16.64 -16.34
C ARG A 26 -7.56 17.85 -16.94
N PRO A 27 -8.78 18.15 -16.45
CA PRO A 27 -9.49 19.38 -16.81
C PRO A 27 -8.86 20.61 -16.12
N GLY A 28 -8.89 21.78 -16.78
CA GLY A 28 -8.72 23.08 -16.12
C GLY A 28 -7.33 23.75 -16.18
N ARG A 29 -6.31 23.18 -16.83
CA ARG A 29 -5.06 23.89 -17.17
C ARG A 29 -4.97 24.15 -18.68
N ALA A 30 -5.80 25.07 -19.18
CA ALA A 30 -5.70 25.55 -20.54
C ALA A 30 -4.40 26.39 -20.69
N GLY A 31 -3.40 25.83 -21.35
CA GLY A 31 -2.12 26.47 -21.67
C GLY A 31 -1.06 25.46 -22.10
N LEU A 32 0.04 25.90 -22.72
CA LEU A 32 1.17 25.06 -23.16
C LEU A 32 1.77 24.18 -22.03
N ARG A 33 1.51 24.50 -20.76
CA ARG A 33 1.91 23.70 -19.58
C ARG A 33 0.90 22.64 -19.12
N GLY A 34 -0.36 22.66 -19.60
CA GLY A 34 -1.39 21.68 -19.26
C GLY A 34 -1.15 20.30 -19.85
N TRP A 35 -0.50 20.25 -21.03
CA TRP A 35 -0.07 19.01 -21.70
C TRP A 35 1.08 18.29 -20.97
N LEU A 36 1.68 18.93 -19.96
CA LEU A 36 2.77 18.40 -19.15
C LEU A 36 2.33 17.98 -17.74
N ALA A 37 1.07 18.24 -17.35
CA ALA A 37 0.55 17.88 -16.04
C ALA A 37 0.22 16.38 -15.96
N PRO A 38 0.51 15.69 -14.84
CA PRO A 38 0.11 14.31 -14.66
C PRO A 38 -1.41 14.15 -14.79
N GLY A 39 -1.84 13.25 -15.67
CA GLY A 39 -3.26 12.98 -15.92
C GLY A 39 -3.96 12.21 -14.79
N LEU A 40 -5.26 11.99 -14.94
CA LEU A 40 -6.03 11.04 -14.14
C LEU A 40 -5.81 9.62 -14.68
N LEU A 41 -5.81 8.65 -13.79
CA LEU A 41 -5.98 7.24 -14.14
C LEU A 41 -7.40 6.84 -13.81
N HIS A 42 -8.01 6.06 -14.69
CA HIS A 42 -9.31 5.44 -14.47
C HIS A 42 -9.17 3.93 -14.61
N ALA A 43 -9.82 3.19 -13.73
CA ALA A 43 -9.81 1.74 -13.76
C ALA A 43 -11.23 1.17 -13.65
N LEU A 44 -11.45 0.04 -14.31
CA LEU A 44 -12.62 -0.80 -14.11
C LEU A 44 -12.18 -2.06 -13.37
N VAL A 45 -12.85 -2.40 -12.28
CA VAL A 45 -12.56 -3.61 -11.50
C VAL A 45 -13.86 -4.37 -11.30
N LEU A 46 -13.84 -5.66 -11.66
CA LEU A 46 -14.96 -6.56 -11.41
C LEU A 46 -15.04 -6.82 -9.91
N ASP A 47 -16.26 -6.72 -9.36
CA ASP A 47 -16.46 -7.01 -7.95
C ASP A 47 -16.15 -8.47 -7.69
N ALA A 48 -15.34 -8.68 -6.67
CA ALA A 48 -14.87 -9.98 -6.27
C ALA A 48 -16.00 -10.78 -5.57
N ALA A 49 -16.97 -10.08 -4.97
CA ALA A 49 -18.00 -10.64 -4.09
C ALA A 49 -19.40 -10.76 -4.73
N GLY A 50 -19.58 -10.38 -6.01
CA GLY A 50 -20.87 -10.44 -6.70
C GLY A 50 -20.81 -9.87 -8.12
N PRO A 51 -21.92 -9.89 -8.88
CA PRO A 51 -21.97 -9.31 -10.21
C PRO A 51 -21.85 -7.78 -10.09
N GLY A 52 -21.02 -7.19 -10.96
CA GLY A 52 -20.89 -5.75 -11.02
C GLY A 52 -19.49 -5.26 -11.37
N LEU A 53 -19.42 -4.27 -12.26
CA LEU A 53 -18.18 -3.62 -12.67
C LEU A 53 -18.12 -2.20 -12.10
N ARG A 54 -17.06 -1.90 -11.36
CA ARG A 54 -16.92 -0.65 -10.61
C ARG A 54 -15.84 0.24 -11.20
N HIS A 55 -16.11 1.55 -11.20
CA HIS A 55 -15.17 2.58 -11.64
C HIS A 55 -14.30 3.06 -10.48
N TYR A 56 -13.01 3.21 -10.72
CA TYR A 56 -12.05 3.84 -9.82
C TYR A 56 -11.30 4.96 -10.53
N GLU A 57 -10.89 5.97 -9.78
CA GLU A 57 -10.07 7.08 -10.28
C GLU A 57 -8.88 7.34 -9.37
N ARG A 58 -7.76 7.77 -9.97
CA ARG A 58 -6.61 8.24 -9.21
C ARG A 58 -5.91 9.43 -9.88
N ALA A 59 -5.61 10.46 -9.10
CA ALA A 59 -4.74 11.54 -9.52
C ALA A 59 -3.26 11.15 -9.46
N GLN A 60 -2.49 11.41 -10.51
CA GLN A 60 -1.07 11.00 -10.57
C GLN A 60 -0.09 12.00 -9.94
N GLU A 61 -0.54 13.19 -9.55
CA GLU A 61 0.34 14.26 -9.04
C GLU A 61 0.69 14.11 -7.56
N ARG A 62 -0.14 13.36 -6.81
CA ARG A 62 -0.02 13.13 -5.37
C ARG A 62 0.01 11.62 -5.10
N PRO A 63 1.20 11.01 -5.05
CA PRO A 63 1.36 9.58 -4.73
C PRO A 63 0.65 9.12 -3.46
N ASP A 64 0.52 10.01 -2.46
CA ASP A 64 -0.15 9.83 -1.17
C ASP A 64 -1.68 9.75 -1.28
N GLN A 65 -2.24 10.17 -2.41
CA GLN A 65 -3.64 9.94 -2.73
C GLN A 65 -3.80 8.59 -3.42
N GLY A 66 -4.52 7.69 -2.74
CA GLY A 66 -4.89 6.37 -3.24
C GLY A 66 -5.93 6.43 -4.36
N TRP A 67 -6.41 5.25 -4.76
CA TRP A 67 -7.54 5.14 -5.67
C TRP A 67 -8.84 5.51 -4.96
N ALA A 68 -9.64 6.38 -5.57
CA ALA A 68 -11.00 6.66 -5.16
C ALA A 68 -11.92 5.62 -5.80
N ARG A 69 -12.71 4.93 -4.97
CA ARG A 69 -13.83 4.10 -5.42
C ARG A 69 -14.98 5.03 -5.85
N LEU A 70 -15.47 4.85 -7.07
CA LEU A 70 -16.58 5.62 -7.64
C LEU A 70 -17.78 4.71 -7.91
N ASP A 71 -18.68 5.18 -8.78
CA ASP A 71 -19.95 4.53 -9.09
C ASP A 71 -19.78 3.16 -9.75
N LEU A 72 -20.86 2.38 -9.65
CA LEU A 72 -21.02 1.16 -10.42
C LEU A 72 -21.28 1.54 -11.90
N VAL A 73 -20.55 0.90 -12.82
CA VAL A 73 -20.76 1.08 -14.26
C VAL A 73 -21.93 0.22 -14.72
N SER A 74 -21.93 -1.04 -14.29
CA SER A 74 -23.00 -1.99 -14.55
C SER A 74 -23.11 -2.98 -13.39
N PRO A 75 -24.31 -3.22 -12.82
CA PRO A 75 -24.54 -4.29 -11.85
C PRO A 75 -24.57 -5.68 -12.48
N ASP A 76 -24.84 -5.77 -13.78
CA ASP A 76 -25.07 -7.03 -14.50
C ASP A 76 -23.80 -7.55 -15.18
N ALA A 77 -22.64 -7.00 -14.80
CA ALA A 77 -21.36 -7.37 -15.38
C ALA A 77 -20.99 -8.82 -15.00
N VAL A 78 -20.78 -9.65 -16.02
CA VAL A 78 -20.39 -11.07 -15.89
C VAL A 78 -18.90 -11.31 -16.14
N GLY A 79 -18.19 -10.27 -16.58
CA GLY A 79 -16.76 -10.35 -16.87
C GLY A 79 -16.08 -8.98 -16.78
N PRO A 80 -14.74 -8.95 -16.86
CA PRO A 80 -14.00 -7.70 -16.81
C PRO A 80 -14.30 -6.83 -18.04
N GLY A 81 -14.45 -5.51 -17.83
CA GLY A 81 -14.72 -4.56 -18.91
C GLY A 81 -13.47 -3.88 -19.49
N ALA A 82 -13.60 -3.33 -20.68
CA ALA A 82 -12.60 -2.50 -21.34
C ALA A 82 -12.91 -1.01 -21.16
N LEU A 83 -11.90 -0.19 -20.92
CA LEU A 83 -12.02 1.25 -20.70
C LEU A 83 -11.15 2.03 -21.68
N VAL A 84 -11.75 3.00 -22.38
CA VAL A 84 -11.05 3.87 -23.34
C VAL A 84 -11.42 5.32 -23.10
N VAL A 85 -10.42 6.21 -23.16
CA VAL A 85 -10.63 7.66 -23.16
C VAL A 85 -10.53 8.17 -24.60
N ALA A 86 -11.65 8.61 -25.17
CA ALA A 86 -11.72 9.16 -26.53
C ALA A 86 -12.50 10.48 -26.53
N SER A 87 -11.92 11.51 -27.15
CA SER A 87 -12.57 12.84 -27.30
C SER A 87 -13.15 13.44 -26.00
N GLY A 88 -12.51 13.20 -24.85
CA GLY A 88 -12.97 13.70 -23.55
C GLY A 88 -14.11 12.87 -22.92
N VAL A 89 -14.43 11.70 -23.49
CA VAL A 89 -15.42 10.76 -22.99
C VAL A 89 -14.73 9.47 -22.53
N LEU A 90 -15.18 8.94 -21.39
CA LEU A 90 -14.85 7.58 -20.95
C LEU A 90 -15.85 6.62 -21.61
N HIS A 91 -15.33 5.62 -22.33
CA HIS A 91 -16.09 4.54 -22.93
C HIS A 91 -15.78 3.26 -22.16
N ALA A 92 -16.76 2.72 -21.45
CA ALA A 92 -16.68 1.42 -20.81
C ALA A 92 -17.45 0.40 -21.66
N LEU A 93 -16.79 -0.69 -22.04
CA LEU A 93 -17.39 -1.83 -22.73
C LEU A 93 -17.45 -2.99 -21.75
N VAL A 94 -18.65 -3.43 -21.43
CA VAL A 94 -18.91 -4.31 -20.29
C VAL A 94 -19.54 -5.60 -20.78
N PRO A 95 -18.92 -6.77 -20.55
CA PRO A 95 -19.59 -8.05 -20.76
C PRO A 95 -20.79 -8.19 -19.81
N GLU A 96 -21.99 -8.30 -20.37
CA GLU A 96 -23.27 -8.52 -19.69
C GLU A 96 -23.97 -9.74 -20.31
N ASP A 97 -25.00 -10.25 -19.63
CA ASP A 97 -25.87 -11.28 -20.19
C ASP A 97 -26.56 -10.74 -21.47
N GLY A 98 -26.17 -11.27 -22.63
CA GLY A 98 -26.67 -10.84 -23.94
C GLY A 98 -25.70 -10.02 -24.79
N GLY A 99 -24.48 -9.75 -24.32
CA GLY A 99 -23.40 -9.19 -25.14
C GLY A 99 -22.52 -8.17 -24.43
N ILE A 100 -21.78 -7.39 -25.21
CA ILE A 100 -20.92 -6.32 -24.70
C ILE A 100 -21.69 -5.00 -24.71
N ALA A 101 -22.15 -4.55 -23.54
CA ALA A 101 -22.82 -3.28 -23.37
C ALA A 101 -21.84 -2.10 -23.41
N HIS A 102 -22.26 -0.98 -24.01
CA HIS A 102 -21.46 0.24 -24.09
C HIS A 102 -22.01 1.32 -23.15
N HIS A 103 -21.21 1.69 -22.17
CA HIS A 103 -21.49 2.75 -21.20
C HIS A 103 -20.56 3.94 -21.42
N VAL A 104 -21.06 5.15 -21.23
CA VAL A 104 -20.28 6.40 -21.36
C VAL A 104 -20.45 7.33 -20.17
N LYS A 105 -19.38 8.04 -19.84
CA LYS A 105 -19.33 9.09 -18.82
C LYS A 105 -18.43 10.20 -19.30
N ALA A 106 -18.68 11.45 -18.92
CA ALA A 106 -17.76 12.52 -19.30
C ALA A 106 -16.42 12.32 -18.56
N ALA A 107 -15.28 12.37 -19.27
CA ALA A 107 -13.97 12.35 -18.62
C ALA A 107 -13.63 13.71 -18.00
N LEU A 108 -14.34 14.78 -18.40
CA LEU A 108 -14.15 16.16 -17.97
C LEU A 108 -15.52 16.86 -17.78
N PRO A 109 -15.65 17.85 -16.89
CA PRO A 109 -16.95 18.46 -16.52
C PRO A 109 -17.76 19.18 -17.63
N ARG A 110 -17.24 19.32 -18.84
CA ARG A 110 -17.94 19.99 -19.98
C ARG A 110 -17.55 19.36 -21.31
N VAL A 111 -18.14 18.21 -21.65
CA VAL A 111 -17.97 17.57 -22.96
C VAL A 111 -19.32 17.26 -23.56
N ALA A 112 -19.58 17.80 -24.75
CA ALA A 112 -20.71 17.39 -25.58
C ALA A 112 -20.30 16.11 -26.32
N ALA A 113 -20.99 15.00 -26.07
CA ALA A 113 -20.92 13.87 -26.98
C ALA A 113 -21.71 14.24 -28.24
N SER A 114 -21.16 13.96 -29.42
CA SER A 114 -21.78 14.26 -30.73
C SER A 114 -23.28 13.94 -30.74
N GLY A 115 -24.12 14.96 -30.92
CA GLY A 115 -25.59 14.86 -31.03
C GLY A 115 -26.35 14.94 -29.69
N GLU A 116 -26.84 16.15 -29.39
CA GLU A 116 -27.93 16.51 -28.45
C GLU A 116 -27.87 16.22 -26.93
N HIS A 117 -26.92 15.46 -26.38
CA HIS A 117 -26.87 15.20 -24.93
C HIS A 117 -25.55 15.59 -24.24
N THR A 118 -25.65 16.46 -23.23
CA THR A 118 -24.56 16.74 -22.28
C THR A 118 -24.32 15.51 -21.40
N LEU A 119 -23.08 14.99 -21.40
CA LEU A 119 -22.71 13.90 -20.49
C LEU A 119 -22.39 14.45 -19.10
N ASP A 120 -22.87 13.76 -18.07
CA ASP A 120 -22.52 14.04 -16.67
C ASP A 120 -21.15 13.42 -16.34
N PRO A 121 -20.21 14.17 -15.75
CA PRO A 121 -18.96 13.61 -15.22
C PRO A 121 -19.15 12.75 -13.97
N ASN A 122 -20.36 12.65 -13.41
CA ASN A 122 -20.65 11.85 -12.23
C ASN A 122 -21.46 10.59 -12.54
N THR A 123 -22.16 10.50 -13.68
CA THR A 123 -23.08 9.39 -13.95
C THR A 123 -22.71 8.64 -15.23
N TRP A 124 -22.76 7.30 -15.19
CA TRP A 124 -22.63 6.44 -16.36
C TRP A 124 -23.97 6.32 -17.09
N GLY A 125 -23.96 6.45 -18.43
CA GLY A 125 -25.13 6.24 -19.28
C GLY A 125 -24.89 5.16 -20.33
N ARG A 126 -25.84 4.24 -20.48
CA ARG A 126 -25.81 3.20 -21.53
C ARG A 126 -26.06 3.80 -22.91
N ARG A 127 -25.41 3.27 -23.94
CA ARG A 127 -25.49 3.74 -25.33
C ARG A 127 -25.69 2.58 -26.30
N GLY A 128 -26.76 2.67 -27.09
CA GLY A 128 -27.04 1.72 -28.17
C GLY A 128 -27.28 0.29 -27.70
N GLU A 129 -27.40 -0.62 -28.67
CA GLU A 129 -27.53 -2.04 -28.42
C GLU A 129 -26.16 -2.69 -28.09
N PRO A 130 -26.13 -3.76 -27.29
CA PRO A 130 -24.92 -4.53 -27.02
C PRO A 130 -24.28 -5.09 -28.29
N LEU A 131 -22.95 -5.16 -28.31
CA LEU A 131 -22.22 -5.88 -29.36
C LEU A 131 -22.29 -7.40 -29.10
N PRO A 132 -22.39 -8.24 -30.14
CA PRO A 132 -22.40 -9.69 -29.97
C PRO A 132 -21.02 -10.18 -29.56
N GLY A 133 -20.94 -10.89 -28.43
CA GLY A 133 -19.72 -11.53 -27.92
C GLY A 133 -19.65 -11.54 -26.39
N SER A 134 -18.61 -12.19 -25.86
CA SER A 134 -18.43 -12.44 -24.42
C SER A 134 -17.15 -11.82 -23.86
N THR A 135 -16.17 -11.51 -24.71
CA THR A 135 -14.91 -10.88 -24.31
C THR A 135 -14.68 -9.59 -25.07
N VAL A 136 -14.00 -8.64 -24.45
CA VAL A 136 -13.70 -7.35 -25.09
C VAL A 136 -12.33 -6.80 -24.70
N THR A 137 -11.59 -6.33 -25.70
CA THR A 137 -10.47 -5.41 -25.52
C THR A 137 -10.70 -4.18 -26.37
N ALA A 138 -10.17 -3.03 -25.94
CA ALA A 138 -10.41 -1.79 -26.67
C ALA A 138 -9.25 -0.81 -26.56
N THR A 139 -9.12 0.02 -27.59
CA THR A 139 -8.15 1.10 -27.65
C THR A 139 -8.76 2.31 -28.34
N ARG A 140 -8.19 3.49 -28.05
CA ARG A 140 -8.38 4.65 -28.90
C ARG A 140 -7.50 4.52 -30.15
N ASP A 141 -7.99 4.99 -31.30
CA ASP A 141 -7.14 5.28 -32.45
C ASP A 141 -7.48 6.65 -33.06
N ALA A 142 -6.98 6.91 -34.27
CA ALA A 142 -7.17 8.19 -34.95
C ALA A 142 -8.64 8.48 -35.34
N ARG A 143 -9.48 7.44 -35.46
CA ARG A 143 -10.87 7.58 -35.92
C ARG A 143 -11.89 7.46 -34.78
N GLY A 144 -11.51 6.92 -33.62
CA GLY A 144 -12.39 6.84 -32.47
C GLY A 144 -12.01 5.73 -31.50
N VAL A 145 -12.99 4.94 -31.10
CA VAL A 145 -12.79 3.72 -30.29
C VAL A 145 -12.79 2.50 -31.22
N LEU A 146 -11.75 1.68 -31.09
CA LEU A 146 -11.66 0.36 -31.71
C LEU A 146 -11.82 -0.69 -30.61
N ALA A 147 -12.79 -1.57 -30.76
CA ALA A 147 -13.03 -2.70 -29.88
C ALA A 147 -12.79 -4.02 -30.63
N ALA A 148 -12.09 -4.94 -30.02
CA ALA A 148 -12.04 -6.34 -30.42
C ALA A 148 -12.99 -7.11 -29.52
N VAL A 149 -14.05 -7.67 -30.11
CA VAL A 149 -15.09 -8.42 -29.40
C VAL A 149 -15.00 -9.88 -29.81
N GLY A 150 -14.72 -10.76 -28.84
CA GLY A 150 -14.52 -12.18 -29.07
C GLY A 150 -15.74 -13.02 -28.70
N ASP A 151 -15.95 -14.08 -29.45
CA ASP A 151 -16.96 -15.13 -29.28
C ASP A 151 -16.34 -16.51 -29.63
N ASP A 152 -17.18 -17.54 -29.74
CA ASP A 152 -16.73 -18.91 -30.03
C ASP A 152 -16.18 -19.08 -31.46
N ASP A 153 -16.61 -18.25 -32.41
CA ASP A 153 -16.25 -18.32 -33.84
C ASP A 153 -14.96 -17.54 -34.15
N GLY A 154 -14.60 -16.58 -33.31
CA GLY A 154 -13.37 -15.82 -33.40
C GLY A 154 -13.51 -14.43 -32.79
N THR A 155 -12.85 -13.44 -33.40
CA THR A 155 -12.91 -12.06 -32.92
C THR A 155 -13.33 -11.10 -34.02
N THR A 156 -14.30 -10.26 -33.71
CA THR A 156 -14.77 -9.19 -34.60
C THR A 156 -14.24 -7.83 -34.13
N LEU A 157 -13.65 -7.07 -35.05
CA LEU A 157 -13.23 -5.70 -34.81
C LEU A 157 -14.40 -4.74 -35.11
N TRP A 158 -14.71 -3.90 -34.14
CA TRP A 158 -15.77 -2.90 -34.17
C TRP A 158 -15.22 -1.51 -33.96
N ARG A 159 -15.79 -0.53 -34.67
CA ARG A 159 -15.39 0.87 -34.57
C ARG A 159 -16.57 1.74 -34.19
N PHE A 160 -16.35 2.62 -33.20
CA PHE A 160 -17.35 3.60 -32.77
C PHE A 160 -17.06 4.99 -33.37
N GLU A 161 -17.96 5.45 -34.24
CA GLU A 161 -17.97 6.77 -34.87
C GLU A 161 -19.39 7.35 -34.83
N GLY A 162 -19.90 7.65 -33.63
CA GLY A 162 -21.32 8.00 -33.41
C GLY A 162 -22.27 6.79 -33.43
N GLY A 163 -21.75 5.61 -33.73
CA GLY A 163 -22.40 4.30 -33.68
C GLY A 163 -21.39 3.20 -33.99
N TRP A 164 -21.70 1.95 -33.64
CA TRP A 164 -20.82 0.82 -33.89
C TRP A 164 -20.92 0.32 -35.33
N ARG A 165 -19.76 0.10 -35.96
CA ARG A 165 -19.65 -0.51 -37.29
C ARG A 165 -18.62 -1.63 -37.25
N ARG A 166 -18.99 -2.80 -37.77
CA ARG A 166 -18.06 -3.91 -37.98
C ARG A 166 -17.03 -3.51 -39.02
N THR A 167 -15.75 -3.59 -38.68
CA THR A 167 -14.65 -3.29 -39.60
C THR A 167 -14.06 -4.56 -40.20
N GLU A 168 -13.95 -5.62 -39.41
CA GLU A 168 -13.31 -6.86 -39.82
C GLU A 168 -13.71 -8.01 -38.89
N HIS A 169 -13.61 -9.25 -39.37
CA HIS A 169 -13.70 -10.44 -38.53
C HIS A 169 -12.45 -11.30 -38.74
N LEU A 170 -11.95 -11.85 -37.64
CA LEU A 170 -10.73 -12.64 -37.54
C LEU A 170 -11.13 -14.06 -37.11
N PRO A 171 -11.40 -14.97 -38.07
CA PRO A 171 -11.86 -16.32 -37.76
C PRO A 171 -10.83 -17.09 -36.93
N GLY A 172 -11.29 -17.75 -35.87
CA GLY A 172 -10.43 -18.54 -34.98
C GLY A 172 -9.41 -17.74 -34.16
N ALA A 173 -9.39 -16.40 -34.27
CA ALA A 173 -8.55 -15.56 -33.43
C ALA A 173 -9.17 -15.42 -32.04
N ARG A 174 -8.40 -15.80 -31.02
CA ARG A 174 -8.79 -15.73 -29.61
C ARG A 174 -7.92 -14.74 -28.85
N ASP A 175 -8.39 -14.31 -27.69
CA ASP A 175 -7.64 -13.48 -26.75
C ASP A 175 -7.03 -12.20 -27.37
N VAL A 176 -7.77 -11.57 -28.27
CA VAL A 176 -7.25 -10.48 -29.09
C VAL A 176 -7.00 -9.24 -28.25
N LEU A 177 -5.77 -8.74 -28.30
CA LEU A 177 -5.33 -7.47 -27.72
C LEU A 177 -5.20 -6.41 -28.82
N VAL A 178 -5.78 -5.24 -28.60
CA VAL A 178 -5.68 -4.10 -29.52
C VAL A 178 -4.91 -2.94 -28.91
N ALA A 179 -4.06 -2.32 -29.71
CA ALA A 179 -3.42 -1.05 -29.42
C ALA A 179 -3.39 -0.19 -30.70
N PRO A 180 -3.11 1.12 -30.62
CA PRO A 180 -3.08 1.96 -31.81
C PRO A 180 -2.09 1.39 -32.85
N GLY A 181 -2.61 0.95 -34.00
CA GLY A 181 -1.83 0.42 -35.11
C GLY A 181 -1.32 -1.02 -34.97
N ALA A 182 -1.72 -1.77 -33.93
CA ALA A 182 -1.32 -3.16 -33.73
C ALA A 182 -2.44 -4.02 -33.17
N VAL A 183 -2.46 -5.29 -33.58
CA VAL A 183 -3.34 -6.32 -33.03
C VAL A 183 -2.47 -7.51 -32.67
N VAL A 184 -2.61 -8.04 -31.46
CA VAL A 184 -2.01 -9.31 -31.05
C VAL A 184 -3.13 -10.30 -30.79
N ALA A 185 -3.01 -11.53 -31.26
CA ALA A 185 -4.02 -12.57 -31.09
C ALA A 185 -3.37 -13.93 -30.89
N ASP A 186 -4.08 -14.82 -30.20
CA ASP A 186 -3.76 -16.25 -30.24
C ASP A 186 -4.35 -16.84 -31.53
N LEU A 187 -3.46 -17.40 -32.36
CA LEU A 187 -3.82 -18.10 -33.60
C LEU A 187 -3.32 -19.54 -33.52
N GLY A 188 -4.16 -20.43 -33.00
CA GLY A 188 -3.87 -21.87 -32.95
C GLY A 188 -2.80 -22.24 -31.91
N GLY A 189 -2.77 -21.56 -30.77
CA GLY A 189 -1.86 -21.82 -29.66
C GLY A 189 -0.54 -21.04 -29.72
N GLU A 190 -0.45 -20.06 -30.61
CA GLU A 190 0.75 -19.25 -30.83
C GLU A 190 0.35 -17.78 -30.97
N LEU A 191 1.00 -16.90 -30.19
CA LEU A 191 0.73 -15.48 -30.30
C LEU A 191 1.27 -14.93 -31.62
N SER A 192 0.42 -14.17 -32.30
CA SER A 192 0.73 -13.52 -33.57
C SER A 192 0.43 -12.02 -33.49
N LEU A 193 1.31 -11.22 -34.08
CA LEU A 193 1.16 -9.78 -34.22
C LEU A 193 0.73 -9.46 -35.64
N ARG A 194 -0.26 -8.59 -35.77
CA ARG A 194 -0.65 -7.99 -37.03
C ARG A 194 -0.21 -6.54 -37.10
N LEU A 195 0.67 -6.23 -38.05
CA LEU A 195 1.08 -4.87 -38.41
C LEU A 195 0.77 -4.61 -39.87
N ARG A 196 0.13 -3.47 -40.17
CA ARG A 196 -0.19 -3.04 -41.55
C ARG A 196 -0.89 -4.13 -42.38
N GLY A 197 -1.75 -4.93 -41.73
CA GLY A 197 -2.51 -6.00 -42.37
C GLY A 197 -1.84 -7.38 -42.40
N ALA A 198 -0.53 -7.50 -42.12
CA ALA A 198 0.20 -8.76 -42.19
C ALA A 198 0.41 -9.39 -40.79
N TRP A 199 0.16 -10.70 -40.68
CA TRP A 199 0.41 -11.49 -39.47
C TRP A 199 1.86 -11.99 -39.41
N ARG A 200 2.43 -11.98 -38.21
CA ARG A 200 3.75 -12.54 -37.89
C ARG A 200 3.66 -13.27 -36.55
N ARG A 201 4.18 -14.49 -36.49
CA ARG A 201 4.30 -15.23 -35.22
C ARG A 201 5.31 -14.57 -34.30
N LEU A 202 5.04 -14.57 -33.00
CA LEU A 202 5.91 -13.95 -32.00
C LEU A 202 6.94 -14.90 -31.41
N GLY A 203 6.80 -16.22 -31.61
CA GLY A 203 7.60 -17.20 -30.90
C GLY A 203 7.28 -17.22 -29.40
N LEU A 204 6.06 -16.79 -29.06
CA LEU A 204 5.54 -16.73 -27.70
C LEU A 204 4.36 -17.69 -27.66
N GLY A 205 4.44 -18.72 -26.82
CA GLY A 205 3.34 -19.67 -26.66
C GLY A 205 2.04 -18.96 -26.26
N ALA A 206 0.93 -19.63 -26.51
CA ALA A 206 -0.45 -19.22 -26.22
C ALA A 206 -0.67 -18.39 -24.94
N GLY A 207 -1.78 -17.65 -24.93
CA GLY A 207 -2.36 -17.03 -23.74
C GLY A 207 -2.15 -15.52 -23.65
N THR A 208 -3.13 -14.77 -24.17
CA THR A 208 -3.28 -13.32 -23.95
C THR A 208 -4.59 -12.94 -23.29
N ALA A 209 -5.46 -13.90 -22.92
CA ALA A 209 -6.76 -13.65 -22.29
C ALA A 209 -6.68 -12.63 -21.15
N SER A 210 -5.58 -12.70 -20.40
CA SER A 210 -5.29 -11.83 -19.25
C SER A 210 -4.10 -10.90 -19.48
N GLY A 211 -3.59 -10.80 -20.70
CA GLY A 211 -2.49 -9.94 -21.11
C GLY A 211 -2.94 -8.51 -21.42
N SER A 212 -2.02 -7.63 -21.77
CA SER A 212 -2.33 -6.25 -22.17
C SER A 212 -1.31 -5.71 -23.16
N LEU A 213 -1.78 -4.88 -24.08
CA LEU A 213 -0.98 -4.28 -25.15
C LEU A 213 -1.19 -2.76 -25.14
N VAL A 214 -0.09 -2.00 -25.11
CA VAL A 214 -0.15 -0.54 -25.15
C VAL A 214 0.91 0.03 -26.09
N ALA A 215 0.62 1.18 -26.70
CA ALA A 215 1.66 1.94 -27.40
C ALA A 215 2.71 2.45 -26.40
N ASP A 216 4.00 2.30 -26.73
CA ASP A 216 5.13 2.73 -25.92
C ASP A 216 6.18 3.45 -26.79
N ALA A 217 7.17 4.07 -26.16
CA ALA A 217 8.25 4.77 -26.85
C ALA A 217 9.01 3.84 -27.81
N GLY A 218 8.75 4.01 -29.12
CA GLY A 218 9.40 3.25 -30.20
C GLY A 218 8.56 2.11 -30.80
N GLY A 219 7.36 1.82 -30.27
CA GLY A 219 6.53 0.71 -30.72
C GLY A 219 5.41 0.38 -29.75
N TRP A 220 5.38 -0.86 -29.26
CA TRP A 220 4.38 -1.36 -28.31
C TRP A 220 5.04 -2.14 -27.17
N LEU A 221 4.35 -2.16 -26.04
CA LEU A 221 4.68 -2.99 -24.89
C LEU A 221 3.57 -4.02 -24.71
N LEU A 222 3.93 -5.29 -24.80
CA LEU A 222 3.08 -6.43 -24.48
C LEU A 222 3.41 -6.90 -23.07
N ALA A 223 2.40 -7.13 -22.24
CA ALA A 223 2.53 -7.78 -20.94
C ALA A 223 1.61 -9.00 -20.87
N ALA A 224 2.11 -10.12 -20.37
CA ALA A 224 1.32 -11.33 -20.20
C ALA A 224 1.66 -11.99 -18.84
N PRO A 225 0.64 -12.33 -18.04
CA PRO A 225 0.82 -13.14 -16.84
C PRO A 225 1.28 -14.56 -17.18
N ARG A 226 2.22 -15.10 -16.38
CA ARG A 226 2.77 -16.46 -16.47
C ARG A 226 2.95 -17.00 -15.05
N GLY A 227 1.92 -17.60 -14.47
CA GLY A 227 1.96 -18.08 -13.09
C GLY A 227 2.13 -16.93 -12.10
N ASP A 228 3.22 -16.92 -11.33
CA ASP A 228 3.57 -15.89 -10.35
C ASP A 228 4.39 -14.71 -10.92
N VAL A 229 4.49 -14.65 -12.25
CA VAL A 229 5.31 -13.69 -12.97
C VAL A 229 4.49 -12.89 -13.97
N LEU A 230 4.81 -11.61 -14.09
CA LEU A 230 4.42 -10.80 -15.24
C LEU A 230 5.59 -10.68 -16.21
N GLU A 231 5.46 -11.26 -17.39
CA GLU A 231 6.44 -11.11 -18.46
C GLU A 231 6.06 -9.94 -19.36
N THR A 232 7.07 -9.18 -19.81
CA THR A 232 6.88 -8.03 -20.69
C THR A 232 7.83 -8.10 -21.88
N TRP A 233 7.33 -7.70 -23.05
CA TRP A 233 8.08 -7.67 -24.31
C TRP A 233 7.89 -6.34 -25.00
N ARG A 234 8.99 -5.82 -25.55
CA ARG A 234 8.94 -4.67 -26.46
C ARG A 234 8.79 -5.19 -27.88
N ILE A 235 7.87 -4.57 -28.60
CA ILE A 235 7.62 -4.81 -30.03
C ILE A 235 7.94 -3.50 -30.75
N ASP A 236 9.00 -3.48 -31.54
CA ASP A 236 9.40 -2.30 -32.30
C ASP A 236 8.52 -2.15 -33.57
N ARG A 237 8.55 -0.96 -34.18
CA ARG A 237 7.73 -0.64 -35.36
C ARG A 237 8.01 -1.49 -36.60
N ASP A 238 9.18 -2.11 -36.68
CA ASP A 238 9.57 -3.06 -37.71
C ASP A 238 9.07 -4.49 -37.43
N GLY A 239 8.49 -4.71 -36.24
CA GLY A 239 8.01 -6.00 -35.74
C GLY A 239 9.06 -6.78 -34.95
N THR A 240 10.24 -6.22 -34.67
CA THR A 240 11.27 -6.85 -33.83
C THR A 240 10.77 -6.98 -32.39
N ILE A 241 11.00 -8.14 -31.77
CA ILE A 241 10.50 -8.45 -30.42
C ILE A 241 11.68 -8.71 -29.50
N THR A 242 11.67 -8.06 -28.34
CA THR A 242 12.69 -8.29 -27.31
C THR A 242 12.02 -8.48 -25.95
N ARG A 243 12.45 -9.52 -25.22
CA ARG A 243 12.05 -9.70 -23.82
C ARG A 243 12.57 -8.48 -23.05
N HIS A 244 11.67 -7.82 -22.34
CA HIS A 244 11.97 -6.54 -21.70
C HIS A 244 12.23 -6.72 -20.20
N ALA A 245 11.28 -7.32 -19.49
CA ALA A 245 11.38 -7.56 -18.07
C ALA A 245 10.50 -8.71 -17.63
N THR A 246 10.87 -9.30 -16.50
CA THR A 246 10.15 -10.37 -15.82
C THR A 246 9.99 -9.92 -14.38
N LEU A 247 8.74 -9.61 -14.02
CA LEU A 247 8.41 -9.13 -12.69
C LEU A 247 7.95 -10.33 -11.88
N THR A 248 8.74 -10.71 -10.89
CA THR A 248 8.39 -11.76 -9.94
C THR A 248 8.13 -11.09 -8.59
N TRP A 249 6.88 -11.18 -8.12
CA TRP A 249 6.49 -10.71 -6.79
C TRP A 249 6.80 -11.74 -5.72
N GLY A 250 7.08 -12.96 -6.17
CA GLY A 250 7.57 -14.07 -5.36
C GLY A 250 6.50 -14.73 -4.51
N ALA A 251 5.22 -14.39 -4.74
CA ALA A 251 4.05 -14.99 -4.13
C ALA A 251 2.80 -14.73 -4.98
N GLY A 252 1.88 -15.70 -5.02
CA GLY A 252 0.57 -15.62 -5.67
C GLY A 252 0.60 -15.69 -7.20
N ALA A 253 -0.50 -16.11 -7.80
CA ALA A 253 -0.66 -16.08 -9.25
C ALA A 253 -1.09 -14.67 -9.71
N VAL A 254 -0.61 -14.24 -10.87
CA VAL A 254 -1.09 -13.04 -11.55
C VAL A 254 -2.25 -13.43 -12.46
N GLY A 255 -3.47 -13.07 -12.08
CA GLY A 255 -4.70 -13.38 -12.80
C GLY A 255 -4.91 -12.52 -14.05
N GLY A 256 -4.37 -11.30 -14.08
CA GLY A 256 -4.47 -10.38 -15.22
C GLY A 256 -3.70 -9.08 -15.07
N VAL A 257 -3.53 -8.39 -16.20
CA VAL A 257 -2.84 -7.10 -16.28
C VAL A 257 -3.58 -6.12 -17.20
N ALA A 258 -3.57 -4.83 -16.85
CA ALA A 258 -3.99 -3.74 -17.72
C ALA A 258 -2.93 -2.64 -17.75
N LEU A 259 -2.45 -2.27 -18.93
CA LEU A 259 -1.43 -1.24 -19.13
C LEU A 259 -2.03 0.11 -19.52
N ALA A 260 -1.44 1.20 -19.04
CA ALA A 260 -1.72 2.54 -19.55
C ALA A 260 -0.44 3.38 -19.69
N PRO A 261 -0.31 4.16 -20.78
CA PRO A 261 0.87 5.00 -20.98
C PRO A 261 0.82 6.20 -20.03
N ALA A 262 1.97 6.59 -19.49
CA ALA A 262 2.11 7.72 -18.56
C ALA A 262 2.96 8.87 -19.14
N GLY A 263 3.30 8.79 -20.43
CA GLY A 263 4.15 9.75 -21.14
C GLY A 263 5.65 9.57 -20.86
N ARG A 264 6.51 10.09 -21.76
CA ARG A 264 7.98 10.04 -21.66
C ARG A 264 8.56 8.63 -21.43
N GLY A 265 7.91 7.60 -21.98
CA GLY A 265 8.30 6.19 -21.82
C GLY A 265 7.94 5.56 -20.47
N ALA A 266 7.25 6.28 -19.59
CA ALA A 266 6.68 5.73 -18.38
C ALA A 266 5.36 4.99 -18.67
N VAL A 267 5.12 3.90 -17.93
CA VAL A 267 3.93 3.04 -18.10
C VAL A 267 3.42 2.65 -16.72
N HIS A 268 2.10 2.60 -16.58
CA HIS A 268 1.41 2.01 -15.44
C HIS A 268 0.92 0.61 -15.80
N ALA A 269 0.93 -0.29 -14.84
CA ALA A 269 0.26 -1.57 -14.91
C ALA A 269 -0.64 -1.72 -13.68
N LEU A 270 -1.90 -2.09 -13.88
CA LEU A 270 -2.70 -2.70 -12.83
C LEU A 270 -2.59 -4.22 -12.97
N THR A 271 -2.32 -4.91 -11.87
CA THR A 271 -2.21 -6.37 -11.81
C THR A 271 -3.25 -6.94 -10.85
N ASP A 272 -3.87 -8.05 -11.24
CA ASP A 272 -4.69 -8.90 -10.37
C ASP A 272 -3.77 -9.95 -9.75
N GLU A 273 -3.40 -9.77 -8.49
CA GLU A 273 -2.51 -10.63 -7.71
C GLU A 273 -3.35 -11.37 -6.67
N THR A 274 -3.76 -12.59 -7.00
CA THR A 274 -4.64 -13.41 -6.14
C THR A 274 -5.94 -12.66 -5.74
N GLY A 275 -6.56 -11.92 -6.67
CA GLY A 275 -7.76 -11.11 -6.44
C GLY A 275 -7.50 -9.68 -5.95
N SER A 276 -6.28 -9.39 -5.49
CA SER A 276 -5.87 -8.04 -5.08
C SER A 276 -5.47 -7.22 -6.31
N VAL A 277 -5.88 -5.96 -6.38
CA VAL A 277 -5.57 -5.06 -7.51
C VAL A 277 -4.46 -4.10 -7.11
N LEU A 278 -3.29 -4.28 -7.69
CA LEU A 278 -2.09 -3.52 -7.37
C LEU A 278 -1.59 -2.71 -8.55
N GLN A 279 -1.11 -1.51 -8.28
CA GLN A 279 -0.53 -0.62 -9.27
C GLN A 279 0.99 -0.69 -9.25
N HIS A 280 1.54 -0.91 -10.44
CA HIS A 280 2.95 -0.89 -10.74
C HIS A 280 3.26 0.26 -11.70
N ARG A 281 4.45 0.83 -11.58
CA ARG A 281 4.94 1.88 -12.45
C ARG A 281 6.35 1.62 -12.92
N ARG A 282 6.55 1.78 -14.22
CA ARG A 282 7.86 1.94 -14.85
C ARG A 282 8.09 3.42 -15.13
N HIS A 283 9.14 4.02 -14.59
CA HIS A 283 9.36 5.47 -14.69
C HIS A 283 10.01 5.94 -16.00
N ALA A 284 10.63 5.02 -16.75
CA ALA A 284 11.26 5.28 -18.04
C ALA A 284 11.34 3.98 -18.84
N ALA A 285 11.60 4.07 -20.15
CA ALA A 285 11.55 2.93 -21.09
C ALA A 285 12.51 1.75 -20.78
N GLY A 286 13.48 1.94 -19.88
CA GLY A 286 14.38 0.91 -19.36
C GLY A 286 14.48 0.88 -17.83
N GLY A 287 13.56 1.56 -17.13
CA GLY A 287 13.55 1.59 -15.67
C GLY A 287 13.01 0.29 -15.08
N ALA A 288 13.36 0.01 -13.83
CA ALA A 288 12.74 -1.07 -13.06
C ALA A 288 11.27 -0.77 -12.80
N TRP A 289 10.47 -1.83 -12.75
CA TRP A 289 9.10 -1.76 -12.25
C TRP A 289 9.10 -1.68 -10.73
N MET A 290 8.23 -0.83 -10.21
CA MET A 290 7.99 -0.72 -8.77
C MET A 290 6.50 -0.77 -8.53
N ARG A 291 6.08 -1.51 -7.49
CA ARG A 291 4.75 -1.34 -6.93
C ARG A 291 4.67 0.08 -6.38
N VAL A 292 3.55 0.77 -6.55
CA VAL A 292 3.40 2.16 -6.10
C VAL A 292 2.13 2.40 -5.29
N THR A 293 1.08 1.58 -5.46
CA THR A 293 -0.21 1.76 -4.76
C THR A 293 -1.00 0.45 -4.77
N CYS A 294 -1.81 0.21 -3.74
CA CYS A 294 -2.85 -0.81 -3.74
C CYS A 294 -4.21 -0.15 -4.03
N LEU A 295 -4.96 -0.65 -5.02
CA LEU A 295 -6.33 -0.21 -5.29
C LEU A 295 -7.29 -0.97 -4.38
N ARG A 296 -7.16 -2.30 -4.35
CA ARG A 296 -7.98 -3.21 -3.55
C ARG A 296 -7.13 -4.34 -3.01
N LEU A 297 -7.15 -4.56 -1.71
CA LEU A 297 -6.56 -5.73 -1.07
C LEU A 297 -7.63 -6.80 -0.92
N HIS A 298 -7.36 -8.01 -1.41
CA HIS A 298 -8.27 -9.15 -1.29
C HIS A 298 -7.60 -10.29 -0.53
N ASP A 299 -7.37 -10.09 0.76
CA ASP A 299 -6.92 -11.15 1.66
C ASP A 299 -8.15 -11.91 2.20
N THR A 300 -8.45 -13.06 1.60
CA THR A 300 -9.53 -13.97 2.02
C THR A 300 -9.10 -14.96 3.09
N SER A 301 -7.88 -14.83 3.62
CA SER A 301 -7.47 -15.63 4.77
C SER A 301 -8.49 -15.43 5.89
N PRO A 302 -8.90 -16.52 6.59
CA PRO A 302 -9.79 -16.39 7.72
C PRO A 302 -9.19 -15.43 8.74
N PHE A 303 -10.06 -14.77 9.47
CA PHE A 303 -9.68 -13.91 10.58
C PHE A 303 -10.64 -14.12 11.75
N THR A 304 -10.10 -13.95 12.94
CA THR A 304 -10.88 -13.97 14.18
C THR A 304 -11.23 -12.54 14.56
N VAL A 305 -12.47 -12.34 14.99
CA VAL A 305 -12.87 -11.11 15.67
C VAL A 305 -12.75 -11.37 17.15
N GLU A 306 -11.83 -10.68 17.81
CA GLU A 306 -11.64 -10.83 19.26
C GLU A 306 -12.91 -10.39 20.00
N GLU A 307 -13.33 -11.14 21.01
CA GLU A 307 -14.55 -10.84 21.78
C GLU A 307 -14.47 -9.48 22.47
N ARG A 308 -13.26 -9.09 22.87
CA ARG A 308 -12.96 -7.79 23.48
C ARG A 308 -12.20 -6.95 22.48
N GLU A 309 -12.73 -5.78 22.17
CA GLU A 309 -12.00 -4.82 21.34
C GLU A 309 -10.97 -4.04 22.16
N SER A 310 -9.97 -3.52 21.46
CA SER A 310 -8.97 -2.64 22.04
C SER A 310 -9.60 -1.36 22.54
N THR A 311 -9.11 -0.88 23.67
CA THR A 311 -9.62 0.32 24.33
C THR A 311 -8.58 1.41 24.34
N LYS A 312 -9.00 2.65 24.12
CA LYS A 312 -8.15 3.81 24.31
C LYS A 312 -7.97 4.06 25.81
N LEU A 313 -6.72 4.08 26.26
CA LEU A 313 -6.36 4.45 27.63
C LEU A 313 -6.21 5.96 27.79
N ALA A 314 -5.45 6.60 26.91
CA ALA A 314 -5.19 8.03 26.95
C ALA A 314 -4.64 8.56 25.62
N GLN A 315 -4.83 9.84 25.35
CA GLN A 315 -4.05 10.57 24.34
C GLN A 315 -2.63 10.86 24.84
N VAL A 316 -1.64 10.77 23.95
CA VAL A 316 -0.22 10.98 24.27
C VAL A 316 0.15 12.46 24.30
N SER A 317 -0.14 13.19 23.22
CA SER A 317 0.20 14.60 23.03
C SER A 317 -0.94 15.55 23.44
N GLY A 318 -0.62 16.81 23.70
CA GLY A 318 -1.57 17.88 23.99
C GLY A 318 -1.65 18.24 25.48
N GLU A 319 -2.63 19.08 25.82
CA GLU A 319 -2.97 19.40 27.22
C GLU A 319 -4.18 18.61 27.69
N THR A 320 -5.15 18.44 26.79
CA THR A 320 -6.40 17.74 27.05
C THR A 320 -6.70 16.76 25.92
N ASP A 321 -7.28 15.62 26.31
CA ASP A 321 -7.71 14.59 25.39
C ASP A 321 -8.87 15.11 24.53
N THR A 322 -8.81 14.88 23.22
CA THR A 322 -9.83 15.32 22.27
C THR A 322 -11.15 14.54 22.35
N GLN A 323 -11.16 13.39 23.03
CA GLN A 323 -12.39 12.65 23.31
C GLN A 323 -13.21 13.37 24.40
N PRO A 324 -14.49 13.68 24.13
CA PRO A 324 -15.35 14.34 25.10
C PRO A 324 -15.73 13.40 26.25
N VAL A 325 -16.05 13.99 27.41
CA VAL A 325 -16.58 13.27 28.58
C VAL A 325 -18.05 13.62 28.77
N ARG A 326 -18.89 12.64 29.08
CA ARG A 326 -20.36 12.82 29.25
C ARG A 326 -20.71 13.88 30.29
N GLU A 327 -19.97 13.93 31.38
CA GLU A 327 -20.15 14.87 32.49
C GLU A 327 -19.68 16.30 32.15
N GLY A 328 -19.14 16.51 30.95
CA GLY A 328 -18.53 17.76 30.52
C GLY A 328 -17.01 17.80 30.76
N GLY A 329 -16.32 18.66 30.00
CA GLY A 329 -14.87 18.80 30.06
C GLY A 329 -14.10 17.79 29.20
N ARG A 330 -12.78 17.70 29.42
CA ARG A 330 -11.84 16.82 28.72
C ARG A 330 -10.86 16.19 29.70
N ARG A 331 -10.46 14.94 29.45
CA ARG A 331 -9.46 14.23 30.27
C ARG A 331 -8.07 14.83 30.07
N LEU A 332 -7.17 14.57 31.01
CA LEU A 332 -5.74 14.86 30.82
C LEU A 332 -5.15 13.93 29.75
N THR A 333 -4.04 14.36 29.16
CA THR A 333 -3.22 13.51 28.27
C THR A 333 -2.04 12.93 29.07
N LEU A 334 -1.27 12.01 28.47
CA LEU A 334 -0.03 11.50 29.06
C LEU A 334 1.09 12.55 29.13
N SER A 335 0.88 13.72 28.51
CA SER A 335 1.85 14.82 28.49
C SER A 335 1.19 16.17 28.79
N ARG A 336 2.03 17.22 28.73
CA ARG A 336 1.62 18.64 28.65
C ARG A 336 2.37 19.30 27.52
N SER A 337 2.30 18.67 26.34
CA SER A 337 3.26 18.91 25.26
C SER A 337 3.11 20.29 24.63
N THR A 338 1.89 20.85 24.60
CA THR A 338 1.61 22.16 23.99
C THR A 338 2.27 23.28 24.77
N THR A 339 2.12 23.27 26.09
CA THR A 339 2.60 24.32 27.00
C THR A 339 4.07 24.15 27.33
N ARG A 340 4.56 22.91 27.47
CA ARG A 340 5.95 22.64 27.84
C ARG A 340 6.90 22.64 26.66
N SER A 341 6.53 21.97 25.56
CA SER A 341 7.43 21.69 24.43
C SER A 341 6.96 22.34 23.12
N GLY A 342 5.73 22.86 23.08
CA GLY A 342 5.13 23.45 21.90
C GLY A 342 4.58 22.44 20.90
N VAL A 343 4.32 21.19 21.28
CA VAL A 343 3.76 20.15 20.38
C VAL A 343 2.25 20.11 20.51
N LEU A 344 1.51 20.37 19.42
CA LEU A 344 0.04 20.38 19.37
C LEU A 344 -0.56 19.00 19.09
N GLY A 345 0.11 18.24 18.23
CA GLY A 345 -0.31 16.93 17.75
C GLY A 345 0.75 16.38 16.83
N THR A 346 0.76 15.07 16.71
CA THR A 346 1.77 14.29 16.00
C THR A 346 1.19 12.97 15.56
N ASP A 347 1.91 12.25 14.71
CA ASP A 347 1.66 10.85 14.41
C ASP A 347 2.86 9.95 14.79
N LEU A 348 2.67 8.65 14.55
CA LEU A 348 3.51 7.52 14.93
C LEU A 348 3.55 7.32 16.46
N GLY A 349 4.74 7.26 17.06
CA GLY A 349 4.92 6.93 18.48
C GLY A 349 5.62 5.59 18.67
N VAL A 350 6.80 5.45 18.06
CA VAL A 350 7.62 4.24 18.12
C VAL A 350 8.48 4.28 19.38
N ARG A 351 8.34 3.28 20.26
CA ARG A 351 9.19 3.14 21.45
C ARG A 351 10.57 2.62 21.07
N VAL A 352 11.60 3.24 21.61
CA VAL A 352 13.01 2.93 21.39
C VAL A 352 13.71 2.92 22.75
N GLU A 353 14.44 1.85 23.03
CA GLU A 353 15.33 1.79 24.19
C GLU A 353 16.75 2.20 23.80
N HIS A 354 17.35 3.10 24.59
CA HIS A 354 18.72 3.54 24.37
C HIS A 354 19.41 3.85 25.71
N LEU A 355 20.47 3.11 26.03
CA LEU A 355 21.27 3.28 27.25
C LEU A 355 20.42 3.26 28.54
N GLY A 356 19.38 2.40 28.57
CA GLY A 356 18.45 2.27 29.69
C GLY A 356 17.36 3.35 29.76
N ASP A 357 17.38 4.34 28.86
CA ASP A 357 16.27 5.30 28.71
C ASP A 357 15.23 4.77 27.71
N ASP A 358 13.96 4.87 28.11
CA ASP A 358 12.83 4.69 27.21
C ASP A 358 12.51 5.98 26.47
N LEU A 359 12.73 5.96 25.16
CA LEU A 359 12.45 7.06 24.26
C LEU A 359 11.26 6.70 23.36
N MET A 360 10.66 7.75 22.79
CA MET A 360 9.64 7.61 21.76
C MET A 360 9.91 8.59 20.64
N VAL A 361 9.96 8.10 19.41
CA VAL A 361 10.11 8.91 18.20
C VAL A 361 8.78 9.04 17.48
N PHE A 362 8.54 10.23 16.95
CA PHE A 362 7.29 10.61 16.32
C PHE A 362 7.53 11.17 14.94
N GLY A 363 6.57 10.92 14.05
CA GLY A 363 6.60 11.46 12.70
C GLY A 363 6.13 12.90 12.67
N ASP A 364 5.36 13.19 11.64
CA ASP A 364 4.91 14.51 11.28
C ASP A 364 4.27 15.22 12.49
N THR A 365 5.01 16.13 13.13
CA THR A 365 4.57 16.86 14.33
C THR A 365 4.25 18.31 14.01
N HIS A 366 3.14 18.81 14.56
CA HIS A 366 2.72 20.20 14.47
C HIS A 366 3.12 21.01 15.70
N TRP A 367 3.82 22.12 15.47
CA TRP A 367 4.44 22.92 16.52
C TRP A 367 3.70 24.26 16.76
N HIS A 368 3.25 24.47 17.99
CA HIS A 368 2.64 25.71 18.47
C HIS A 368 3.64 26.89 18.46
N ARG A 369 3.16 28.09 18.09
CA ARG A 369 3.92 29.35 18.05
C ARG A 369 5.18 29.33 17.17
N ARG A 370 5.31 28.34 16.30
CA ARG A 370 6.39 28.25 15.31
C ARG A 370 5.81 27.91 13.93
N PRO A 371 4.90 28.72 13.37
CA PRO A 371 4.21 28.42 12.11
C PRO A 371 5.14 28.32 10.89
N TRP A 372 6.37 28.85 11.00
CA TRP A 372 7.41 28.68 9.97
C TRP A 372 8.14 27.33 10.04
N LEU A 373 8.01 26.61 11.16
CA LEU A 373 8.32 25.18 11.18
C LEU A 373 7.16 24.49 10.47
N THR A 374 7.46 23.99 9.28
CA THR A 374 6.65 22.95 8.61
C THR A 374 6.40 21.77 9.56
N THR A 375 5.58 20.82 9.17
CA THR A 375 5.47 19.54 9.88
C THR A 375 6.87 18.91 10.01
N ARG A 376 7.29 18.60 11.24
CA ARG A 376 8.65 18.12 11.56
C ARG A 376 8.63 17.14 12.72
N ASP A 377 9.39 16.08 12.60
CA ASP A 377 9.50 15.00 13.58
C ASP A 377 9.88 15.45 15.01
N ALA A 378 9.39 14.70 16.00
CA ALA A 378 9.65 14.92 17.40
C ALA A 378 10.22 13.67 18.10
N ILE A 379 10.78 13.88 19.29
CA ILE A 379 11.23 12.84 20.19
C ILE A 379 10.81 13.18 21.62
N ALA A 380 10.49 12.16 22.40
CA ALA A 380 10.12 12.27 23.80
C ALA A 380 10.81 11.19 24.63
N ARG A 381 10.87 11.43 25.94
CA ARG A 381 11.20 10.42 26.96
C ARG A 381 9.90 9.88 27.55
N ILE A 382 9.86 8.59 27.80
CA ILE A 382 8.77 7.93 28.53
C ILE A 382 9.16 7.93 30.01
N ASP A 383 8.26 8.45 30.84
CA ASP A 383 8.39 8.47 32.29
C ASP A 383 7.58 7.31 32.88
N PRO A 384 8.11 6.55 33.86
CA PRO A 384 7.39 5.40 34.44
C PRO A 384 6.03 5.77 35.04
N THR A 385 5.89 7.00 35.51
CA THR A 385 4.64 7.54 36.05
C THR A 385 4.26 8.84 35.36
N GLY A 386 2.97 8.99 35.06
CA GLY A 386 2.44 10.11 34.30
C GLY A 386 1.39 10.93 35.06
N PRO A 387 0.75 11.88 34.35
CA PRO A 387 -0.34 12.69 34.89
C PRO A 387 -1.63 11.92 35.18
N ILE A 388 -1.72 10.67 34.71
CA ILE A 388 -2.87 9.79 34.89
C ILE A 388 -2.41 8.58 35.69
N ASP A 389 -3.11 8.30 36.78
CA ASP A 389 -2.77 7.22 37.71
C ASP A 389 -2.69 5.87 36.98
N GLY A 390 -1.59 5.13 37.20
CA GLY A 390 -1.34 3.83 36.58
C GLY A 390 -0.86 3.87 35.13
N LEU A 391 -0.74 5.06 34.51
CA LEU A 391 -0.24 5.23 33.14
C LEU A 391 1.13 5.94 33.12
N PRO A 392 1.96 5.69 32.08
CA PRO A 392 3.25 6.36 31.93
C PRO A 392 3.07 7.85 31.60
N GLY A 393 4.10 8.64 31.90
CA GLY A 393 4.21 10.03 31.44
C GLY A 393 4.98 10.11 30.13
N VAL A 394 4.76 11.18 29.36
CA VAL A 394 5.53 11.47 28.14
C VAL A 394 6.03 12.90 28.15
N THR A 395 7.36 13.06 28.10
CA THR A 395 8.03 14.35 28.10
C THR A 395 8.67 14.61 26.73
N PHE A 396 8.06 15.50 25.93
CA PHE A 396 8.59 15.87 24.60
C PHE A 396 9.80 16.78 24.68
N HIS A 397 10.74 16.64 23.74
CA HIS A 397 11.81 17.60 23.51
C HIS A 397 11.27 18.92 22.92
N GLY A 398 11.85 20.06 23.32
CA GLY A 398 11.39 21.40 22.91
C GLY A 398 11.77 21.84 21.49
N ALA A 399 12.47 20.99 20.74
CA ALA A 399 12.91 21.24 19.39
C ALA A 399 12.69 20.00 18.50
N PRO A 400 12.40 20.18 17.19
CA PRO A 400 12.25 19.06 16.28
C PRO A 400 13.54 18.25 16.13
N LEU A 401 13.41 16.99 15.73
CA LEU A 401 14.54 16.18 15.28
C LEU A 401 15.22 16.81 14.06
N ARG A 402 16.49 16.46 13.86
CA ARG A 402 17.26 16.88 12.69
C ARG A 402 18.07 15.73 12.13
N VAL A 403 17.88 15.39 10.87
CA VAL A 403 18.68 14.39 10.15
C VAL A 403 19.55 15.08 9.10
N ARG A 404 20.84 14.74 9.06
CA ARG A 404 21.82 15.34 8.13
C ARG A 404 22.61 14.26 7.38
N GLY A 405 22.88 14.54 6.10
CA GLY A 405 23.72 13.71 5.23
C GLY A 405 23.03 13.37 3.90
N TRP A 406 23.83 13.10 2.86
CA TRP A 406 23.43 12.44 1.60
C TRP A 406 22.06 12.81 1.00
N GLY A 407 21.74 14.11 0.91
CA GLY A 407 20.54 14.58 0.20
C GLY A 407 19.21 14.15 0.83
N VAL A 408 19.18 13.85 2.13
CA VAL A 408 17.94 13.64 2.87
C VAL A 408 17.05 14.89 2.80
N THR A 409 15.76 14.68 2.57
CA THR A 409 14.72 15.68 2.80
C THR A 409 14.04 15.36 4.13
N MET A 410 13.59 16.39 4.84
CA MET A 410 12.86 16.30 6.11
C MET A 410 11.52 17.02 5.94
N ARG A 411 10.69 16.47 5.06
CA ARG A 411 9.35 16.95 4.70
C ARG A 411 8.28 16.00 5.26
N GLU A 412 7.02 16.26 4.93
CA GLU A 412 5.91 15.33 5.15
C GLU A 412 6.28 13.91 4.68
N TYR A 413 5.93 12.89 5.46
CA TYR A 413 6.33 11.48 5.26
C TYR A 413 7.85 11.19 5.24
N ASP A 414 8.72 12.13 5.59
CA ASP A 414 10.15 11.87 5.84
C ASP A 414 10.35 11.70 7.36
N VAL A 415 9.82 10.60 7.88
CA VAL A 415 9.60 10.35 9.32
C VAL A 415 10.54 9.28 9.91
N PRO A 416 10.82 9.29 11.23
CA PRO A 416 11.48 8.16 11.91
C PRO A 416 10.64 6.89 11.82
N LEU A 417 11.33 5.74 11.75
CA LEU A 417 10.72 4.42 11.59
C LEU A 417 10.95 3.55 12.82
N ASP A 418 12.21 3.40 13.21
CA ASP A 418 12.65 2.62 14.37
C ASP A 418 14.12 2.93 14.65
N ALA A 419 14.67 2.48 15.77
CA ALA A 419 16.07 2.73 16.12
C ALA A 419 16.67 1.63 16.99
N PHE A 420 18.01 1.58 17.04
CA PHE A 420 18.76 0.63 17.84
C PHE A 420 20.09 1.24 18.30
N SER A 421 20.63 0.71 19.41
CA SER A 421 21.90 1.17 19.97
C SER A 421 23.08 0.34 19.45
N VAL A 422 24.26 0.97 19.31
CA VAL A 422 25.57 0.31 19.12
C VAL A 422 26.59 1.06 19.96
N GLY A 423 27.11 0.41 21.01
CA GLY A 423 27.85 1.13 22.06
C GLY A 423 27.01 2.26 22.65
N ASP A 424 27.59 3.44 22.76
CA ASP A 424 26.92 4.65 23.27
C ASP A 424 26.08 5.39 22.22
N ASP A 425 26.05 4.91 20.98
CA ASP A 425 25.44 5.63 19.86
C ASP A 425 24.07 5.07 19.49
N LEU A 426 23.16 5.97 19.13
CA LEU A 426 21.81 5.64 18.67
C LEU A 426 21.73 5.72 17.14
N TYR A 427 21.42 4.59 16.51
CA TYR A 427 21.20 4.48 15.08
C TYR A 427 19.70 4.49 14.79
N GLY A 428 19.25 5.46 14.00
CA GLY A 428 17.84 5.61 13.61
C GLY A 428 17.62 5.33 12.13
N PHE A 429 16.53 4.62 11.84
CA PHE A 429 15.97 4.52 10.49
C PHE A 429 14.96 5.63 10.27
N PHE A 430 15.06 6.28 9.12
CA PHE A 430 14.16 7.36 8.71
C PHE A 430 13.71 7.13 7.28
N THR A 431 12.47 7.45 6.96
CA THR A 431 12.09 7.69 5.56
C THR A 431 12.61 9.05 5.13
N SER A 432 12.90 9.17 3.84
CA SER A 432 13.32 10.43 3.25
C SER A 432 13.01 10.48 1.76
N ASN A 433 13.05 11.69 1.20
CA ASN A 433 12.81 11.97 -0.20
C ASN A 433 11.38 11.66 -0.64
N HIS A 434 10.39 12.09 0.14
CA HIS A 434 8.97 12.10 -0.24
C HIS A 434 8.76 12.42 -1.73
N PHE A 435 7.95 11.59 -2.42
CA PHE A 435 7.68 11.61 -3.87
C PHE A 435 8.84 11.25 -4.79
N ARG A 436 10.00 10.86 -4.27
CA ARG A 436 11.06 10.30 -5.09
C ARG A 436 10.54 9.07 -5.84
N ARG A 437 10.69 9.11 -7.17
CA ARG A 437 10.14 8.11 -8.09
C ARG A 437 8.65 7.80 -7.82
N GLY A 438 7.86 8.82 -7.49
CA GLY A 438 6.41 8.68 -7.33
C GLY A 438 5.96 7.75 -6.20
N GLN A 439 6.83 7.50 -5.21
CA GLN A 439 6.45 6.82 -3.97
C GLN A 439 6.06 7.84 -2.90
N VAL A 440 5.13 7.49 -2.01
CA VAL A 440 4.80 8.32 -0.83
C VAL A 440 6.04 8.50 0.03
N MET A 441 6.59 7.39 0.54
CA MET A 441 7.87 7.36 1.22
C MET A 441 8.96 7.02 0.19
N GLY A 442 9.94 7.91 -0.01
CA GLY A 442 10.84 7.81 -1.16
C GLY A 442 11.93 6.75 -1.04
N ARG A 443 12.57 6.67 0.12
CA ARG A 443 13.57 5.67 0.52
C ARG A 443 13.69 5.63 2.04
N SER A 444 14.30 4.59 2.57
CA SER A 444 14.81 4.61 3.95
C SER A 444 16.28 5.03 4.00
N VAL A 445 16.67 5.67 5.08
CA VAL A 445 18.04 6.01 5.42
C VAL A 445 18.37 5.59 6.85
N LEU A 446 19.61 5.20 7.07
CA LEU A 446 20.18 4.95 8.38
C LEU A 446 21.07 6.13 8.78
N ALA A 447 20.85 6.72 9.95
CA ALA A 447 21.62 7.85 10.48
C ALA A 447 21.96 7.64 11.96
N VAL A 448 22.97 8.34 12.47
CA VAL A 448 23.48 8.14 13.84
C VAL A 448 23.45 9.42 14.68
N HIS A 449 22.97 9.30 15.90
CA HIS A 449 23.18 10.25 16.99
C HIS A 449 24.30 9.72 17.90
N ARG A 450 25.30 10.55 18.19
CA ARG A 450 26.46 10.11 18.97
C ARG A 450 26.24 10.35 20.46
N GLY A 451 26.45 9.33 21.28
CA GLY A 451 26.27 9.40 22.72
C GLY A 451 24.79 9.48 23.17
N PRO A 452 24.57 9.78 24.47
CA PRO A 452 23.24 9.74 25.08
C PRO A 452 22.31 10.84 24.57
N VAL A 453 21.03 10.50 24.43
CA VAL A 453 19.98 11.43 24.00
C VAL A 453 19.41 12.20 25.19
N ARG A 454 19.66 13.52 25.23
CA ARG A 454 19.07 14.39 26.26
C ARG A 454 17.74 15.01 25.81
N VAL A 455 16.65 14.56 26.42
CA VAL A 455 15.32 15.16 26.24
C VAL A 455 15.10 16.32 27.21
N ASP A 456 15.04 17.54 26.68
CA ASP A 456 14.67 18.75 27.41
C ASP A 456 13.47 19.47 26.76
N PRO A 457 12.33 19.64 27.45
CA PRO A 457 11.14 20.29 26.90
C PRO A 457 11.34 21.79 26.59
N ARG A 458 12.33 22.45 27.21
CA ARG A 458 12.61 23.87 26.98
C ARG A 458 13.74 24.11 25.97
N SER A 459 14.39 23.04 25.50
CA SER A 459 15.48 23.15 24.53
C SER A 459 15.01 23.83 23.25
N ARG A 460 15.90 24.63 22.66
CA ARG A 460 15.74 25.15 21.29
C ARG A 460 16.70 24.47 20.30
N ARG A 461 17.53 23.55 20.78
CA ARG A 461 18.53 22.82 19.98
C ARG A 461 17.98 21.44 19.62
N PRO A 462 17.91 21.08 18.33
CA PRO A 462 17.51 19.75 17.89
C PRO A 462 18.39 18.63 18.41
N VAL A 463 17.78 17.49 18.74
CA VAL A 463 18.48 16.19 18.73
C VAL A 463 18.81 15.87 17.27
N THR A 464 20.10 15.73 16.98
CA THR A 464 20.61 15.66 15.60
C THR A 464 21.20 14.30 15.30
N PHE A 465 20.70 13.66 14.25
CA PHE A 465 21.25 12.49 13.58
C PHE A 465 22.09 12.93 12.38
N THR A 466 23.25 12.30 12.19
CA THR A 466 24.21 12.64 11.14
C THR A 466 24.64 11.42 10.36
N GLY A 467 25.39 11.63 9.28
CA GLY A 467 25.94 10.54 8.48
C GLY A 467 24.89 9.70 7.76
N ALA A 468 23.69 10.25 7.51
CA ALA A 468 22.57 9.51 6.91
C ALA A 468 22.97 8.86 5.58
N ARG A 469 22.69 7.57 5.40
CA ARG A 469 22.95 6.80 4.16
C ARG A 469 21.72 6.01 3.76
N THR A 470 21.51 5.80 2.46
CA THR A 470 20.39 4.96 1.99
C THR A 470 20.50 3.55 2.52
N PHE A 471 19.44 3.09 3.16
CA PHE A 471 19.28 1.70 3.57
C PHE A 471 18.57 0.90 2.47
N SER A 472 17.41 1.36 2.01
CA SER A 472 16.70 0.76 0.86
C SER A 472 15.89 1.79 0.07
N GLU A 473 15.72 1.53 -1.23
CA GLU A 473 14.80 2.26 -2.11
C GLU A 473 13.68 1.36 -2.65
N ARG A 474 13.52 0.13 -2.10
CA ARG A 474 12.69 -0.90 -2.72
C ARG A 474 11.77 -1.62 -1.75
N TYR A 475 12.29 -2.50 -0.91
CA TYR A 475 11.50 -3.44 -0.09
C TYR A 475 11.53 -3.14 1.40
N PHE A 476 12.46 -2.32 1.86
CA PHE A 476 12.62 -1.95 3.27
C PHE A 476 12.62 -0.42 3.41
N ILE A 477 11.56 0.22 2.91
CA ILE A 477 11.36 1.68 3.02
C ILE A 477 10.72 2.02 4.36
N ASN A 478 9.70 1.25 4.77
CA ASN A 478 9.20 1.25 6.14
C ASN A 478 9.83 0.07 6.88
N VAL A 479 10.30 0.25 8.12
CA VAL A 479 11.00 -0.79 8.86
C VAL A 479 10.62 -0.83 10.33
N SER A 480 10.69 -2.03 10.88
CA SER A 480 10.60 -2.35 12.29
C SER A 480 11.81 -3.22 12.64
N VAL A 481 12.51 -2.89 13.72
CA VAL A 481 13.77 -3.56 14.06
C VAL A 481 13.79 -4.05 15.50
N GLN A 482 14.50 -5.15 15.72
CA GLN A 482 14.79 -5.66 17.07
C GLN A 482 16.13 -6.38 17.06
N ARG A 483 16.91 -6.20 18.13
CA ARG A 483 18.10 -7.03 18.37
C ARG A 483 17.67 -8.42 18.78
N LEU A 484 18.25 -9.43 18.16
CA LEU A 484 18.01 -10.83 18.47
C LEU A 484 19.33 -11.61 18.35
N PRO A 485 19.49 -12.72 19.08
CA PRO A 485 20.54 -13.70 18.81
C PRO A 485 20.45 -14.20 17.36
N GLY A 486 21.60 -14.36 16.71
CA GLY A 486 21.68 -14.88 15.34
C GLY A 486 21.03 -16.26 15.18
N SER A 487 21.05 -17.08 16.24
CA SER A 487 20.41 -18.40 16.29
C SER A 487 18.89 -18.33 16.11
N ALA A 488 18.22 -17.29 16.63
CA ALA A 488 16.78 -17.07 16.43
C ALA A 488 16.42 -16.84 14.94
N LEU A 489 17.42 -16.47 14.13
CA LEU A 489 17.30 -16.25 12.69
C LEU A 489 17.92 -17.38 11.86
N GLY A 490 18.25 -18.52 12.50
CA GLY A 490 18.91 -19.67 11.88
C GLY A 490 20.30 -19.34 11.32
N LEU A 491 20.99 -18.36 11.91
CA LEU A 491 22.36 -18.01 11.53
C LEU A 491 23.35 -18.80 12.40
N PRO A 492 24.45 -19.31 11.81
CA PRO A 492 25.43 -20.12 12.54
C PRO A 492 26.33 -19.32 13.48
N ARG A 493 26.13 -18.00 13.61
CA ARG A 493 26.97 -17.13 14.43
C ARG A 493 26.38 -16.99 15.82
N GLU A 494 27.23 -17.19 16.84
CA GLU A 494 26.97 -16.77 18.21
C GLU A 494 27.19 -15.25 18.30
N GLY A 495 26.10 -14.49 18.43
CA GLY A 495 26.14 -13.04 18.51
C GLY A 495 24.80 -12.41 18.17
N GLU A 496 24.59 -11.19 18.65
CA GLU A 496 23.39 -10.43 18.32
C GLU A 496 23.43 -9.89 16.88
N VAL A 497 22.28 -9.91 16.23
CA VAL A 497 22.04 -9.27 14.95
C VAL A 497 20.80 -8.40 15.06
N LEU A 498 20.67 -7.45 14.15
CA LEU A 498 19.43 -6.69 14.03
C LEU A 498 18.51 -7.37 13.03
N ALA A 499 17.39 -7.92 13.52
CA ALA A 499 16.28 -8.30 12.66
C ALA A 499 15.63 -7.02 12.12
N VAL A 500 15.39 -6.98 10.82
CA VAL A 500 14.75 -5.85 10.14
C VAL A 500 13.57 -6.39 9.34
N TRP A 501 12.36 -6.22 9.88
CA TRP A 501 11.15 -6.40 9.11
C TRP A 501 10.86 -5.12 8.36
N GLY A 502 10.50 -5.22 7.09
CA GLY A 502 10.21 -4.03 6.31
C GLY A 502 9.19 -4.25 5.21
N SER A 503 8.63 -3.14 4.76
CA SER A 503 7.78 -3.05 3.59
C SER A 503 8.31 -2.00 2.62
N GLY A 504 7.96 -2.17 1.34
CA GLY A 504 8.32 -1.25 0.28
C GLY A 504 7.42 -0.02 0.24
N SER A 505 6.74 0.18 -0.87
CA SER A 505 5.85 1.32 -1.05
C SER A 505 4.72 1.37 -0.03
N TYR A 506 4.52 2.56 0.54
CA TYR A 506 3.52 2.82 1.56
C TYR A 506 2.11 2.37 1.14
N ARG A 507 1.48 1.53 1.99
CA ARG A 507 0.15 0.92 1.77
C ARG A 507 0.03 0.11 0.48
N ALA A 508 1.13 -0.49 0.05
CA ALA A 508 1.18 -1.34 -1.15
C ALA A 508 2.20 -2.48 -1.05
N GLY A 509 3.26 -2.31 -0.27
CA GLY A 509 4.33 -3.30 -0.14
C GLY A 509 3.97 -4.47 0.77
N ASP A 510 4.57 -5.62 0.50
CA ASP A 510 4.51 -6.79 1.38
C ASP A 510 5.58 -6.77 2.47
N LEU A 511 5.30 -7.45 3.59
CA LEU A 511 6.25 -7.66 4.68
C LEU A 511 7.40 -8.55 4.21
N ARG A 512 8.63 -8.16 4.50
CA ARG A 512 9.87 -8.90 4.20
C ARG A 512 10.81 -8.83 5.39
N LEU A 513 11.79 -9.74 5.42
CA LEU A 513 12.78 -9.84 6.50
C LEU A 513 14.20 -9.70 5.97
N ALA A 514 15.00 -8.94 6.71
CA ALA A 514 16.44 -8.84 6.54
C ALA A 514 17.14 -8.96 7.91
N VAL A 515 18.43 -9.21 7.87
CA VAL A 515 19.33 -9.16 9.01
C VAL A 515 20.45 -8.18 8.72
N LEU A 516 20.72 -7.30 9.68
CA LEU A 516 21.81 -6.34 9.64
C LEU A 516 22.80 -6.67 10.75
N ASP A 517 24.08 -6.65 10.41
CA ASP A 517 25.18 -6.69 11.38
C ASP A 517 25.34 -5.28 12.02
N PRO A 518 25.01 -5.08 13.31
CA PRO A 518 25.01 -3.76 13.94
C PRO A 518 26.39 -3.07 13.88
N GLU A 519 27.47 -3.83 14.07
CA GLU A 519 28.84 -3.29 14.06
C GLU A 519 29.27 -2.81 12.67
N SER A 520 28.79 -3.48 11.63
CA SER A 520 29.04 -3.04 10.25
C SER A 520 28.41 -1.67 9.93
N ALA A 521 27.32 -1.31 10.62
CA ALA A 521 26.68 -0.01 10.48
C ALA A 521 27.59 1.10 11.04
N ALA A 522 28.30 0.83 12.14
CA ALA A 522 29.31 1.73 12.70
C ALA A 522 30.52 1.91 11.78
N GLY A 523 30.93 0.85 11.07
CA GLY A 523 32.00 0.87 10.06
C GLY A 523 31.66 1.58 8.74
N GLY A 524 30.42 2.07 8.57
CA GLY A 524 30.03 2.94 7.46
C GLY A 524 29.39 2.26 6.24
N ARG A 525 29.39 0.92 6.15
CA ARG A 525 28.58 0.19 5.16
C ARG A 525 27.87 -0.99 5.84
N PRO A 526 26.55 -0.91 6.05
CA PRO A 526 25.81 -1.99 6.70
C PRO A 526 25.88 -3.25 5.84
N ARG A 527 26.26 -4.36 6.46
CA ARG A 527 26.21 -5.70 5.88
C ARG A 527 24.81 -6.25 6.16
N VAL A 528 24.03 -6.35 5.09
CA VAL A 528 22.62 -6.79 5.14
C VAL A 528 22.48 -8.09 4.38
N ARG A 529 21.74 -9.04 4.95
CA ARG A 529 21.27 -10.23 4.23
C ARG A 529 19.76 -10.29 4.27
N TYR A 530 19.15 -10.71 3.18
CA TYR A 530 17.71 -10.71 2.95
C TYR A 530 17.19 -12.14 2.95
N TRP A 531 16.08 -12.38 3.64
CA TRP A 531 15.47 -13.69 3.71
C TRP A 531 14.92 -14.09 2.34
N ALA A 532 15.38 -15.22 1.82
CA ALA A 532 15.13 -15.69 0.46
C ALA A 532 14.28 -16.97 0.42
N GLY A 533 13.57 -17.28 1.51
CA GLY A 533 12.76 -18.49 1.64
C GLY A 533 13.40 -19.54 2.55
N LEU A 534 12.78 -20.72 2.59
CA LEU A 534 13.31 -21.90 3.27
C LEU A 534 14.01 -22.83 2.27
N SER A 535 14.98 -23.60 2.74
CA SER A 535 15.52 -24.75 2.03
C SER A 535 14.50 -25.91 2.02
N ALA A 536 14.79 -26.96 1.26
CA ALA A 536 13.98 -28.19 1.30
C ALA A 536 13.95 -28.85 2.69
N SER A 537 14.99 -28.62 3.52
CA SER A 537 15.07 -29.09 4.90
C SER A 537 14.37 -28.18 5.92
N GLY A 538 13.79 -27.06 5.49
CA GLY A 538 13.10 -26.10 6.36
C GLY A 538 14.01 -25.02 6.97
N GLU A 539 15.29 -24.96 6.58
CA GLU A 539 16.25 -23.97 7.09
C GLU A 539 16.13 -22.63 6.36
N PRO A 540 16.28 -21.47 7.04
CA PRO A 540 16.20 -20.18 6.39
C PRO A 540 17.37 -19.94 5.42
N ARG A 541 17.04 -19.46 4.23
CA ARG A 541 18.01 -19.06 3.22
C ARG A 541 18.17 -17.54 3.22
N TRP A 542 19.40 -17.09 3.10
CA TRP A 542 19.76 -15.67 3.13
C TRP A 542 20.52 -15.28 1.86
N SER A 543 20.19 -14.13 1.27
CA SER A 543 20.85 -13.55 0.09
C SER A 543 21.43 -12.18 0.40
N GLU A 544 22.51 -11.78 -0.27
CA GLU A 544 23.04 -10.41 -0.19
C GLU A 544 22.28 -9.43 -1.10
N ARG A 545 21.37 -9.91 -1.95
CA ARG A 545 20.60 -9.09 -2.89
C ARG A 545 19.20 -8.84 -2.37
N GLU A 546 18.85 -7.56 -2.19
CA GLU A 546 17.49 -7.16 -1.79
C GLU A 546 16.42 -7.69 -2.75
N ALA A 547 16.75 -7.80 -4.04
CA ALA A 547 15.86 -8.34 -5.06
C ALA A 547 15.41 -9.80 -4.80
N ASP A 548 16.15 -10.56 -3.98
CA ASP A 548 15.82 -11.94 -3.63
C ASP A 548 14.92 -12.04 -2.38
N ALA A 549 14.63 -10.91 -1.72
CA ALA A 549 13.83 -10.86 -0.51
C ALA A 549 12.39 -11.33 -0.80
N ARG A 550 12.03 -12.50 -0.26
CA ARG A 550 10.70 -13.09 -0.42
C ARG A 550 9.70 -12.47 0.56
N PRO A 551 8.44 -12.23 0.14
CA PRO A 551 7.41 -11.76 1.04
C PRO A 551 7.11 -12.80 2.13
N LEU A 552 6.91 -12.34 3.36
CA LEU A 552 6.46 -13.16 4.49
C LEU A 552 4.93 -13.31 4.54
N LEU A 553 4.21 -12.34 3.96
CA LEU A 553 2.76 -12.29 3.91
C LEU A 553 2.32 -11.93 2.50
N HIS A 554 1.36 -12.67 1.96
CA HIS A 554 0.79 -12.39 0.65
C HIS A 554 -0.66 -12.89 0.55
N PRO A 555 -1.59 -12.10 -0.03
CA PRO A 555 -1.41 -10.71 -0.45
C PRO A 555 -1.28 -9.76 0.76
N SER A 556 -0.65 -8.60 0.57
CA SER A 556 -0.61 -7.55 1.62
C SER A 556 -0.38 -6.15 1.05
N ALA A 557 -0.81 -5.14 1.80
CA ALA A 557 -0.68 -3.73 1.43
C ALA A 557 -0.38 -2.88 2.69
N LEU A 558 0.86 -2.96 3.18
CA LEU A 558 1.21 -2.43 4.50
C LEU A 558 1.62 -0.95 4.46
N GLY A 559 1.05 -0.15 5.37
CA GLY A 559 1.47 1.22 5.64
C GLY A 559 2.68 1.25 6.56
N GLU A 560 2.44 1.19 7.86
CA GLU A 560 3.44 1.06 8.91
C GLU A 560 3.65 -0.40 9.32
N VAL A 561 4.86 -0.72 9.77
CA VAL A 561 5.27 -2.08 10.17
C VAL A 561 5.67 -2.05 11.64
N SER A 562 5.07 -2.90 12.47
CA SER A 562 5.48 -3.08 13.87
C SER A 562 5.56 -4.55 14.23
N VAL A 563 6.77 -5.10 14.29
CA VAL A 563 7.02 -6.50 14.63
C VAL A 563 7.97 -6.55 15.82
N ARG A 564 7.64 -7.39 16.82
CA ARG A 564 8.46 -7.62 18.02
C ARG A 564 8.35 -9.08 18.46
N TRP A 565 9.45 -9.67 18.88
CA TRP A 565 9.43 -10.78 19.84
C TRP A 565 8.90 -10.25 21.17
N VAL A 566 7.86 -10.89 21.69
CA VAL A 566 7.23 -10.57 22.97
C VAL A 566 7.47 -11.75 23.92
N PRO A 567 8.40 -11.63 24.88
CA PRO A 567 8.76 -12.72 25.79
C PRO A 567 7.57 -13.30 26.55
N GLU A 568 6.65 -12.45 27.01
CA GLU A 568 5.44 -12.84 27.73
C GLU A 568 4.49 -13.69 26.89
N ALA A 569 4.56 -13.55 25.57
CA ALA A 569 3.82 -14.38 24.62
C ALA A 569 4.62 -15.60 24.17
N GLY A 570 5.96 -15.58 24.28
CA GLY A 570 6.84 -16.56 23.64
C GLY A 570 6.66 -16.58 22.11
N ARG A 571 6.35 -15.44 21.50
CA ARG A 571 6.01 -15.32 20.07
C ARG A 571 6.52 -14.01 19.48
N PHE A 572 6.78 -14.02 18.18
CA PHE A 572 6.79 -12.81 17.38
C PHE A 572 5.35 -12.36 17.17
N LEU A 573 5.05 -11.12 17.50
CA LEU A 573 3.78 -10.48 17.22
C LEU A 573 3.97 -9.42 16.14
N PHE A 574 2.98 -9.29 15.26
CA PHE A 574 2.91 -8.27 14.22
C PHE A 574 1.60 -7.50 14.34
N LEU A 575 1.70 -6.20 14.61
CA LEU A 575 0.58 -5.26 14.56
C LEU A 575 0.52 -4.54 13.20
N GLY A 576 -0.66 -4.48 12.61
CA GLY A 576 -0.90 -3.79 11.34
C GLY A 576 -2.28 -3.17 11.25
N CYS A 577 -2.48 -2.32 10.24
CA CYS A 577 -3.79 -1.80 9.85
C CYS A 577 -4.26 -2.45 8.54
N SER A 578 -5.57 -2.56 8.37
CA SER A 578 -6.21 -3.04 7.13
C SER A 578 -5.83 -2.19 5.91
N GLY A 579 -5.69 -2.84 4.76
CA GLY A 579 -5.49 -2.18 3.47
C GLY A 579 -6.78 -1.60 2.86
N PRO A 580 -6.68 -0.96 1.68
CA PRO A 580 -7.86 -0.51 0.93
C PRO A 580 -8.80 -1.68 0.60
N GLU A 581 -10.10 -1.54 0.91
CA GLU A 581 -11.15 -2.54 0.66
C GLU A 581 -10.86 -3.95 1.23
N ASP A 582 -9.99 -4.04 2.23
CA ASP A 582 -9.62 -5.30 2.86
C ASP A 582 -10.85 -6.00 3.49
N PRO A 583 -11.10 -7.29 3.21
CA PRO A 583 -12.26 -8.03 3.73
C PRO A 583 -12.42 -8.04 5.26
N ILE A 584 -11.34 -7.84 6.02
CA ILE A 584 -11.39 -7.74 7.50
C ILE A 584 -12.07 -6.45 8.00
N GLY A 585 -12.31 -5.50 7.09
CA GLY A 585 -12.85 -4.18 7.41
C GLY A 585 -11.79 -3.21 7.91
N LEU A 586 -12.21 -1.97 8.16
CA LEU A 586 -11.36 -0.88 8.64
C LEU A 586 -10.88 -1.16 10.06
N SER A 587 -9.70 -1.77 10.18
CA SER A 587 -9.27 -2.40 11.44
C SER A 587 -7.80 -2.28 11.78
N VAL A 588 -7.51 -2.39 13.07
CA VAL A 588 -6.19 -2.80 13.60
C VAL A 588 -6.23 -4.30 13.84
N TRP A 589 -5.21 -5.01 13.39
CA TRP A 589 -5.13 -6.45 13.51
C TRP A 589 -3.75 -6.91 13.99
N LEU A 590 -3.71 -8.15 14.49
CA LEU A 590 -2.52 -8.81 14.97
C LEU A 590 -2.32 -10.17 14.28
N ARG A 591 -1.06 -10.55 14.06
CA ARG A 591 -0.65 -11.92 13.74
C ARG A 591 0.47 -12.35 14.68
N ALA A 592 0.58 -13.64 14.94
CA ALA A 592 1.64 -14.24 15.76
C ALA A 592 2.44 -15.27 14.96
N ALA A 593 3.71 -15.47 15.30
CA ALA A 593 4.56 -16.52 14.75
C ALA A 593 5.59 -16.99 15.77
N GLU A 594 6.02 -18.25 15.64
CA GLU A 594 7.13 -18.80 16.46
C GLU A 594 8.50 -18.39 15.92
N ALA A 595 8.63 -18.34 14.59
CA ALA A 595 9.85 -17.93 13.91
C ALA A 595 9.67 -16.56 13.24
N PRO A 596 10.74 -15.77 13.08
CA PRO A 596 10.65 -14.39 12.58
C PRO A 596 10.19 -14.28 11.11
N TRP A 597 10.24 -15.39 10.35
CA TRP A 597 9.74 -15.53 8.99
C TRP A 597 8.37 -16.26 8.90
N GLY A 598 7.78 -16.64 10.03
CA GLY A 598 6.53 -17.42 10.06
C GLY A 598 6.72 -18.94 10.15
N PRO A 599 5.65 -19.73 9.97
CA PRO A 599 4.34 -19.32 9.47
C PRO A 599 3.64 -18.36 10.43
N TRP A 600 3.02 -17.32 9.87
CA TRP A 600 2.23 -16.35 10.63
C TRP A 600 0.80 -16.86 10.78
N SER A 601 0.22 -16.68 11.97
CA SER A 601 -1.18 -16.99 12.26
C SER A 601 -2.14 -16.26 11.32
N PRO A 602 -3.39 -16.73 11.19
CA PRO A 602 -4.50 -15.89 10.72
C PRO A 602 -4.57 -14.54 11.45
N ARG A 603 -5.28 -13.57 10.86
CA ARG A 603 -5.43 -12.23 11.47
C ARG A 603 -6.38 -12.30 12.66
N HIS A 604 -6.02 -11.61 13.73
CA HIS A 604 -6.88 -11.32 14.87
C HIS A 604 -7.26 -9.85 14.80
N ARG A 605 -8.55 -9.54 14.62
CA ARG A 605 -9.03 -8.16 14.57
C ARG A 605 -9.13 -7.61 15.99
N LEU A 606 -8.22 -6.71 16.33
CA LEU A 606 -8.12 -6.12 17.67
C LEU A 606 -9.03 -4.90 17.84
N LEU A 607 -9.32 -4.17 16.77
CA LEU A 607 -10.18 -2.97 16.78
C LEU A 607 -10.82 -2.82 15.40
N ASP A 608 -12.14 -2.65 15.36
CA ASP A 608 -12.83 -2.08 14.19
C ASP A 608 -12.92 -0.57 14.40
N TRP A 609 -12.04 0.18 13.76
CA TRP A 609 -11.95 1.62 14.06
C TRP A 609 -13.07 2.43 13.41
N ALA A 610 -13.78 1.88 12.41
CA ALA A 610 -14.97 2.52 11.87
C ALA A 610 -16.17 2.31 12.81
N ALA A 611 -16.40 1.07 13.25
CA ALA A 611 -17.48 0.78 14.19
C ALA A 611 -17.22 1.39 15.56
N ARG A 612 -15.98 1.40 16.06
CA ARG A 612 -15.66 1.70 17.47
C ARG A 612 -14.71 2.85 17.73
N GLY A 613 -13.76 3.08 16.84
CA GLY A 613 -12.94 4.29 16.90
C GLY A 613 -13.75 5.54 16.58
N MET A 614 -14.53 5.48 15.48
CA MET A 614 -15.44 6.54 15.02
C MET A 614 -16.84 6.44 15.62
N TRP A 615 -17.32 5.26 16.00
CA TRP A 615 -18.61 5.00 16.65
C TRP A 615 -19.69 6.08 16.43
N PHE A 616 -20.48 5.91 15.37
CA PHE A 616 -21.41 6.93 14.88
C PHE A 616 -22.56 7.23 15.88
N ASP A 617 -22.91 6.27 16.74
CA ASP A 617 -24.11 6.35 17.60
C ASP A 617 -23.89 7.04 18.95
N ASP A 618 -22.63 7.22 19.38
CA ASP A 618 -22.27 7.73 20.70
C ASP A 618 -20.96 8.55 20.65
N PRO A 619 -21.06 9.90 20.61
CA PRO A 619 -19.89 10.76 20.50
C PRO A 619 -18.97 10.71 21.73
N TYR A 620 -19.43 10.18 22.87
CA TYR A 620 -18.63 10.10 24.10
C TYR A 620 -17.77 8.84 24.18
N SER A 621 -18.10 7.80 23.41
CA SER A 621 -17.31 6.57 23.34
C SER A 621 -16.26 6.59 22.21
N ARG A 622 -16.46 7.44 21.19
CA ARG A 622 -15.53 7.56 20.06
C ARG A 622 -14.33 8.46 20.37
N PHE A 623 -13.20 8.16 19.75
CA PHE A 623 -11.97 8.97 19.84
C PHE A 623 -11.40 9.35 18.47
N ILE A 624 -12.06 8.94 17.39
CA ILE A 624 -11.80 9.34 16.02
C ILE A 624 -13.03 10.11 15.52
N LYS A 625 -12.80 11.21 14.80
CA LYS A 625 -13.87 12.03 14.25
C LYS A 625 -14.66 11.26 13.20
N ALA A 626 -15.97 11.18 13.37
CA ALA A 626 -16.89 10.45 12.51
C ALA A 626 -17.50 11.32 11.41
N LEU A 627 -17.79 12.59 11.72
CA LEU A 627 -18.56 13.48 10.84
C LEU A 627 -17.73 14.67 10.36
N GLY A 628 -17.71 14.91 9.05
CA GLY A 628 -16.98 16.03 8.43
C GLY A 628 -17.74 17.36 8.38
N ASP A 629 -19.01 17.40 8.78
CA ASP A 629 -19.89 18.57 8.69
C ASP A 629 -19.65 19.65 9.77
N GLY A 630 -18.67 19.42 10.65
CA GLY A 630 -18.31 20.32 11.74
C GLY A 630 -19.14 20.19 13.01
N THR A 631 -20.11 19.27 13.06
CA THR A 631 -20.94 19.01 14.25
C THR A 631 -20.28 18.04 15.25
N ASP A 632 -19.24 17.33 14.82
CA ASP A 632 -18.57 16.33 15.63
C ASP A 632 -17.85 16.95 16.84
N PRO A 633 -18.16 16.56 18.09
CA PRO A 633 -17.44 17.03 19.27
C PRO A 633 -16.03 16.43 19.41
N VAL A 634 -15.73 15.36 18.66
CA VAL A 634 -14.40 14.77 18.54
C VAL A 634 -13.64 15.41 17.40
N GLY A 635 -12.39 15.77 17.69
CA GLY A 635 -11.48 16.34 16.71
C GLY A 635 -10.66 17.49 17.27
N ASP A 636 -9.75 17.95 16.44
CA ASP A 636 -9.00 19.18 16.62
C ASP A 636 -8.95 19.95 15.29
N ARG A 637 -8.39 21.16 15.33
CA ARG A 637 -8.21 22.01 14.15
C ARG A 637 -6.74 22.37 14.01
N ILE A 638 -5.88 21.36 13.96
CA ILE A 638 -4.43 21.56 13.90
C ILE A 638 -4.03 22.18 12.54
N PHE A 639 -4.69 21.77 11.45
CA PHE A 639 -4.53 22.39 10.14
C PHE A 639 -5.82 22.29 9.29
N ARG A 640 -5.93 23.18 8.30
CA ARG A 640 -7.19 23.42 7.56
C ARG A 640 -7.77 22.19 6.87
N VAL A 641 -6.94 21.44 6.13
CA VAL A 641 -7.43 20.27 5.36
C VAL A 641 -8.03 19.22 6.29
N GLN A 642 -7.41 18.99 7.44
CA GLN A 642 -7.84 17.99 8.39
C GLN A 642 -9.11 18.41 9.14
N ALA A 643 -9.26 19.69 9.49
CA ALA A 643 -10.40 20.20 10.27
C ALA A 643 -11.77 19.85 9.67
N ASP A 644 -11.89 19.80 8.34
CA ASP A 644 -13.15 19.58 7.62
C ASP A 644 -13.33 18.11 7.16
N MET A 645 -12.42 17.21 7.55
CA MET A 645 -12.45 15.79 7.19
C MET A 645 -12.85 14.90 8.36
N THR A 646 -13.30 13.68 8.05
CA THR A 646 -13.40 12.58 9.02
C THR A 646 -12.01 12.10 9.44
N GLY A 647 -11.96 11.26 10.47
CA GLY A 647 -10.73 10.64 10.94
C GLY A 647 -10.46 9.26 10.35
N ALA A 648 -9.29 8.72 10.68
CA ALA A 648 -8.84 7.37 10.35
C ALA A 648 -7.81 6.92 11.38
N ALA A 649 -7.65 5.61 11.56
CA ALA A 649 -6.60 5.01 12.38
C ALA A 649 -5.45 4.48 11.50
N TYR A 650 -4.21 4.64 11.95
CA TYR A 650 -3.01 4.14 11.27
C TYR A 650 -1.85 4.00 12.25
N ALA A 651 -0.74 3.41 11.81
CA ALA A 651 0.49 3.31 12.58
C ALA A 651 0.35 2.70 14.00
N PRO A 652 -0.21 1.47 14.15
CA PRO A 652 -0.16 0.77 15.42
C PRO A 652 1.27 0.31 15.71
N PHE A 653 1.86 0.77 16.81
CA PHE A 653 3.20 0.35 17.23
C PHE A 653 3.20 -0.26 18.62
N PHE A 654 3.87 -1.41 18.78
CA PHE A 654 4.07 -2.03 20.09
C PHE A 654 4.63 -1.04 21.10
N PHE A 655 4.01 -0.98 22.27
CA PHE A 655 4.46 -0.17 23.40
C PHE A 655 5.05 -1.06 24.50
N ASP A 656 4.28 -2.01 25.01
CA ASP A 656 4.74 -3.11 25.86
C ASP A 656 3.69 -4.22 25.96
N ALA A 657 4.06 -5.32 26.63
CA ALA A 657 3.15 -6.38 27.00
C ALA A 657 3.42 -6.83 28.45
N ARG A 658 2.41 -7.39 29.10
CA ARG A 658 2.57 -8.06 30.40
C ARG A 658 1.57 -9.20 30.54
N ALA A 659 1.97 -10.25 31.25
CA ALA A 659 1.02 -11.27 31.69
C ALA A 659 0.11 -10.70 32.80
N ASP A 660 -1.17 -11.06 32.77
CA ASP A 660 -2.16 -10.71 33.78
C ASP A 660 -3.13 -11.87 33.98
N GLY A 661 -2.81 -12.75 34.93
CA GLY A 661 -3.51 -14.02 35.07
C GLY A 661 -3.31 -14.89 33.82
N GLY A 662 -4.42 -15.36 33.22
CA GLY A 662 -4.42 -16.17 32.00
C GLY A 662 -4.44 -15.37 30.69
N GLU A 663 -4.30 -14.04 30.77
CA GLU A 663 -4.36 -13.13 29.62
C GLU A 663 -3.03 -12.39 29.40
N LEU A 664 -2.74 -12.03 28.16
CA LEU A 664 -1.69 -11.08 27.78
C LEU A 664 -2.30 -9.68 27.63
N VAL A 665 -1.86 -8.72 28.44
CA VAL A 665 -2.22 -7.33 28.28
C VAL A 665 -1.21 -6.67 27.35
N LEU A 666 -1.65 -6.39 26.13
CA LEU A 666 -0.84 -5.76 25.10
C LEU A 666 -1.17 -4.27 25.03
N ARG A 667 -0.17 -3.39 25.18
CA ARG A 667 -0.31 -1.95 24.92
C ARG A 667 0.40 -1.57 23.64
N TYR A 668 -0.22 -0.68 22.89
CA TYR A 668 0.33 -0.17 21.64
C TYR A 668 -0.09 1.29 21.43
N THR A 669 0.75 2.07 20.77
CA THR A 669 0.38 3.42 20.31
C THR A 669 -0.39 3.31 19.00
N LEU A 670 -1.33 4.21 18.76
CA LEU A 670 -2.12 4.28 17.53
C LEU A 670 -2.22 5.75 17.10
N SER A 671 -1.95 6.03 15.83
CA SER A 671 -2.14 7.36 15.26
C SER A 671 -3.56 7.54 14.74
N THR A 672 -4.09 8.75 14.92
CA THR A 672 -5.39 9.16 14.37
C THR A 672 -5.22 10.33 13.42
N TRP A 673 -5.98 10.35 12.32
CA TRP A 673 -5.91 11.44 11.33
C TRP A 673 -6.72 12.66 11.76
N ASN A 674 -7.91 12.43 12.29
CA ASN A 674 -8.72 13.47 12.92
C ASN A 674 -9.37 12.88 14.17
N PRO A 675 -9.02 13.34 15.37
CA PRO A 675 -8.01 14.37 15.70
C PRO A 675 -6.59 13.92 15.28
N TYR A 676 -5.68 14.85 15.01
CA TYR A 676 -4.32 14.51 14.54
C TYR A 676 -3.39 14.27 15.74
N GLN A 677 -3.51 13.08 16.33
CA GLN A 677 -2.95 12.70 17.64
C GLN A 677 -2.42 11.27 17.65
N VAL A 678 -1.62 10.96 18.66
CA VAL A 678 -1.26 9.58 19.06
C VAL A 678 -2.01 9.23 20.34
N VAL A 679 -2.57 8.03 20.40
CA VAL A 679 -3.24 7.48 21.58
C VAL A 679 -2.57 6.19 22.05
N LEU A 680 -2.55 5.97 23.36
CA LEU A 680 -2.16 4.70 23.96
C LEU A 680 -3.40 3.80 24.03
N MET A 681 -3.31 2.64 23.39
CA MET A 681 -4.34 1.61 23.34
C MET A 681 -3.94 0.42 24.21
N ALA A 682 -4.93 -0.34 24.68
CA ALA A 682 -4.72 -1.61 25.33
C ALA A 682 -5.69 -2.67 24.81
N HIS A 683 -5.18 -3.89 24.69
CA HIS A 683 -5.94 -5.08 24.34
C HIS A 683 -5.60 -6.21 25.33
N ARG A 684 -6.57 -7.07 25.64
CA ARG A 684 -6.36 -8.26 26.47
C ARG A 684 -6.58 -9.50 25.62
N LEU A 685 -5.52 -10.25 25.35
CA LEU A 685 -5.55 -11.48 24.56
C LEU A 685 -5.67 -12.69 25.49
N GLY A 686 -6.57 -13.62 25.18
CA GLY A 686 -6.61 -14.92 25.82
C GLY A 686 -5.38 -15.77 25.46
N SER A 687 -5.00 -16.69 26.34
CA SER A 687 -3.87 -17.61 26.12
C SER A 687 -4.13 -18.61 24.97
N ASP A 688 -5.40 -18.87 24.65
CA ASP A 688 -5.84 -19.66 23.51
C ASP A 688 -5.51 -19.02 22.16
N VAL A 689 -5.53 -17.68 22.08
CA VAL A 689 -5.23 -16.90 20.86
C VAL A 689 -3.80 -17.11 20.36
N LEU A 690 -2.86 -17.33 21.27
CA LEU A 690 -1.43 -17.49 20.95
C LEU A 690 -1.04 -18.95 20.65
N GLY A 691 -1.98 -19.89 20.85
CA GLY A 691 -1.76 -21.34 20.80
C GLY A 691 -0.88 -21.86 21.95
N PRO A 692 -0.78 -23.19 22.13
CA PRO A 692 0.13 -23.76 23.12
C PRO A 692 1.58 -23.39 22.79
N VAL A 693 2.32 -22.91 23.79
CA VAL A 693 3.78 -22.80 23.69
C VAL A 693 4.32 -24.22 23.60
N ALA A 694 4.86 -24.62 22.45
CA ALA A 694 5.43 -25.96 22.27
C ALA A 694 6.58 -26.18 23.26
N GLN A 695 6.32 -26.90 24.35
CA GLN A 695 7.36 -27.43 25.23
C GLN A 695 8.05 -28.58 24.49
N GLY A 696 9.07 -28.29 23.66
CA GLY A 696 9.85 -29.35 23.02
C GLY A 696 10.65 -29.01 21.76
N SER A 697 10.43 -27.87 21.11
CA SER A 697 11.46 -27.31 20.21
C SER A 697 12.47 -26.58 21.11
N ALA A 698 13.77 -26.72 20.82
CA ALA A 698 14.82 -26.07 21.61
C ALA A 698 14.42 -24.63 21.90
N SER A 699 14.08 -24.35 23.16
CA SER A 699 13.79 -23.01 23.62
C SER A 699 15.03 -22.20 23.30
N VAL A 700 14.95 -21.34 22.28
CA VAL A 700 15.92 -20.27 22.18
C VAL A 700 15.59 -19.41 23.39
N ASP A 701 16.37 -19.59 24.45
CA ASP A 701 16.30 -18.75 25.63
C ASP A 701 16.77 -17.36 25.18
N LEU A 702 15.79 -16.51 24.89
CA LEU A 702 15.97 -15.13 24.40
C LEU A 702 15.98 -14.12 25.55
N GLY A 703 16.14 -14.61 26.78
CA GLY A 703 16.13 -13.83 28.02
C GLY A 703 17.32 -12.91 28.18
#